data_AF-A0A3D9RZ46-F1
#
_entry.id   AF-A0A3D9RZ46-F1
#
_cell.length_a   1.000
_cell.length_b   1.000
_cell.length_c   1.000
_cell.angle_alpha   90.00
_cell.angle_beta   90.00
_cell.angle_gamma   90.00
#
_symmetry.space_group_name_H-M   'P 1'
#
loop_
_entity.id
_entity.type
_entity.pdbx_description
1 polymer ?
#
loop_
_entity_poly.entity_id
_entity_poly.type
_entity_poly.pdbx_seq_one_letter_code
_entity_poly.pdbx_strand_id
1 'polypeptide(L)'
;MKNSWRTLLGAVLTASLIIGVCQPQLASAEGILVGDASPDSQQKQQSASAQAQHIQLERSYTDMLKEWSAVPALPHAEVTINPSVEPANVSLIAAKNESFGYTTDTVRLTPHSQLTAKLDVPQTGLYQIGFDYYITDDSILPTEGFIQVNGKYPFYESRRILFPNLWENQQTAQKLDRYGNELLPHPQKVKAWQHGYAMDASYAYMKPLLYKLNKGINTITIANTRGELLLGNITADSPSEIDRYEAYTKNQPQPSDNSPLKSPIVIEAETPVYKNDSSIRAISIDDPQMTPYDTKHRMLNGFGGTWASGGQAATWEFDAPKDGYYRIAMKYKQDSLRDMPVFRQIAIDGKVPFRELQDYGFQYSKSWNNAVLGGSGSDSGSGDEPYEFYFTKGKHALTMAVDLEPIRPLTEVIENQMEQISKLSLEIRKLTGNHTDAYRDWDLSEYIPNLDKTLTGWADQLESEYGKLNKLNADGGEIAELNNLTKAASQLRSLAEEPDKLPNRMALFSEGSTSVSQLLGDLLQRITHSPMALDKIYVYQEGKLPKANAGFFKKFRESVKRFFLSFTKQSYSASSKSSTELNVWVHNSREQVELMQKMIDEEFTPQSGINVKLSIMPDENKLVLANATGSQPDAALGISSWIPYDLAVRNAAVDLRKFDDYEQVVKPFSKGAMIPFAYGDGVYALPESQDFWVLFYRKDILDNLKLSVPNTWDDVVNMLPELQRLGMNFYDPLALYKGFKPLGATTPFIYQFGGELFTDDGMKTAINSEQALKGIKFMTDLFTIYNLPQDVPNFYQHFRSGILPIGISDLSTYIQLKVAAPEIANSWKIALHPGTMQDGTVQRWSPSGGTSAMIFKGTKQEQEAWDFLKWWMSTKVQVEFANMEQAEFGPMFMWNSANMDAFAESPWPEEDKQTILEQSKWVREASRVPGAYMVERELSNVFNSVVFDGDNPRTAVDDSVIRANREIDKKMEEFGFIKNGKQVKDNPVPTINTIDKWVEKR
;
A
#
# COMPACT_ATOMS: atom_id res chain seq x y z
N MET A 1 -44.38 11.09 17.58
CA MET A 1 -45.63 10.80 16.83
C MET A 1 -45.51 11.40 15.42
N LYS A 2 -46.34 10.95 14.48
CA LYS A 2 -46.14 11.08 13.01
C LYS A 2 -46.60 12.43 12.43
N ASN A 3 -45.91 12.85 11.35
CA ASN A 3 -46.39 13.66 10.19
C ASN A 3 -46.92 15.10 10.50
N SER A 4 -47.05 16.06 9.56
CA SER A 4 -46.99 16.06 8.09
C SER A 4 -46.55 17.43 7.49
N TRP A 5 -45.65 17.38 6.50
CA TRP A 5 -45.71 18.04 5.17
C TRP A 5 -46.22 19.48 4.92
N ARG A 6 -45.37 20.21 4.17
CA ARG A 6 -45.60 21.02 2.94
C ARG A 6 -46.45 22.31 2.99
N THR A 7 -45.73 23.43 2.84
CA THR A 7 -45.93 24.48 1.82
C THR A 7 -44.61 25.29 1.79
N LEU A 8 -43.99 25.57 0.64
CA LEU A 8 -44.35 26.60 -0.34
C LEU A 8 -43.83 26.25 -1.75
N LEU A 9 -44.42 26.86 -2.78
CA LEU A 9 -44.33 26.45 -4.18
C LEU A 9 -44.45 27.70 -5.09
N GLY A 10 -43.60 27.80 -6.13
CA GLY A 10 -44.03 28.33 -7.44
C GLY A 10 -43.64 29.75 -7.87
N ALA A 11 -42.94 29.80 -9.03
CA ALA A 11 -43.13 30.76 -10.13
C ALA A 11 -42.69 30.02 -11.42
N VAL A 12 -43.60 29.55 -12.30
CA VAL A 12 -44.28 30.27 -13.42
C VAL A 12 -43.30 30.50 -14.61
N LEU A 13 -43.38 29.89 -15.82
CA LEU A 13 -44.46 29.71 -16.85
C LEU A 13 -44.79 31.03 -17.61
N THR A 14 -44.94 31.12 -18.94
CA THR A 14 -44.78 30.22 -20.11
C THR A 14 -44.84 31.06 -21.41
N ALA A 15 -44.08 30.75 -22.47
CA ALA A 15 -44.35 31.36 -23.80
C ALA A 15 -43.85 30.55 -25.03
N SER A 16 -44.72 30.52 -26.03
CA SER A 16 -44.79 29.68 -27.24
C SER A 16 -44.03 30.20 -28.49
N LEU A 17 -43.42 29.27 -29.26
CA LEU A 17 -43.67 29.01 -30.72
C LEU A 17 -43.51 30.14 -31.77
N ILE A 18 -42.68 29.94 -32.83
CA ILE A 18 -42.98 30.07 -34.31
C ILE A 18 -41.75 30.27 -35.23
N ILE A 19 -41.63 29.37 -36.25
CA ILE A 19 -41.02 29.43 -37.61
C ILE A 19 -39.55 29.89 -37.82
N GLY A 20 -38.80 29.08 -38.57
CA GLY A 20 -37.56 29.46 -39.27
C GLY A 20 -37.04 28.38 -40.24
N VAL A 21 -37.59 28.28 -41.45
CA VAL A 21 -37.15 27.31 -42.49
C VAL A 21 -35.94 27.85 -43.24
N CYS A 22 -34.84 27.07 -43.32
CA CYS A 22 -33.83 27.18 -44.37
C CYS A 22 -33.14 25.82 -44.61
N GLN A 23 -33.30 25.25 -45.80
CA GLN A 23 -32.28 24.38 -46.40
C GLN A 23 -31.16 25.26 -46.97
N PRO A 24 -29.95 24.73 -47.15
CA PRO A 24 -29.58 24.42 -48.53
C PRO A 24 -28.84 23.08 -48.73
N GLN A 25 -29.26 22.42 -49.81
CA GLN A 25 -28.44 21.70 -50.80
C GLN A 25 -27.40 20.66 -50.35
N LEU A 26 -27.75 19.41 -50.65
CA LEU A 26 -26.84 18.36 -51.10
C LEU A 26 -25.81 18.88 -52.12
N ALA A 27 -24.55 18.54 -51.89
CA ALA A 27 -23.54 18.44 -52.93
C ALA A 27 -22.99 17.02 -52.93
N SER A 28 -23.23 16.28 -54.01
CA SER A 28 -22.70 14.94 -54.23
C SER A 28 -21.20 15.00 -54.60
N ALA A 29 -20.39 14.16 -53.98
CA ALA A 29 -19.10 13.74 -54.52
C ALA A 29 -19.08 12.20 -54.56
N GLU A 30 -18.59 11.66 -55.68
CA GLU A 30 -18.81 10.27 -56.07
C GLU A 30 -17.87 9.29 -55.35
N GLY A 31 -18.27 8.02 -55.32
CA GLY A 31 -17.61 7.00 -54.51
C GLY A 31 -16.24 6.54 -55.04
N ILE A 32 -15.40 6.09 -54.12
CA ILE A 32 -14.28 5.19 -54.41
C ILE A 32 -14.65 3.82 -53.84
N LEU A 33 -14.54 2.79 -54.68
CA LEU A 33 -15.05 1.46 -54.40
C LEU A 33 -14.27 0.77 -53.27
N VAL A 34 -15.01 0.11 -52.38
CA VAL A 34 -14.48 -0.90 -51.46
C VAL A 34 -13.92 -2.06 -52.29
N GLY A 35 -12.65 -2.41 -52.06
CA GLY A 35 -12.08 -3.65 -52.57
C GLY A 35 -12.26 -4.76 -51.54
N ASP A 36 -12.87 -5.88 -51.95
CA ASP A 36 -13.10 -7.04 -51.07
C ASP A 36 -11.78 -7.56 -50.47
N ALA A 37 -11.76 -7.67 -49.14
CA ALA A 37 -10.66 -8.31 -48.43
C ALA A 37 -10.72 -9.83 -48.65
N SER A 38 -9.66 -10.42 -49.19
CA SER A 38 -9.61 -11.85 -49.51
C SER A 38 -9.60 -12.73 -48.24
N PRO A 39 -9.98 -14.02 -48.34
CA PRO A 39 -9.97 -14.95 -47.20
C PRO A 39 -8.62 -15.06 -46.48
N ASP A 40 -7.51 -14.85 -47.19
CA ASP A 40 -6.15 -14.83 -46.62
C ASP A 40 -5.95 -13.71 -45.58
N SER A 41 -6.60 -12.54 -45.74
CA SER A 41 -6.51 -11.47 -44.74
C SER A 41 -7.24 -11.84 -43.44
N GLN A 42 -8.38 -12.52 -43.51
CA GLN A 42 -9.11 -12.98 -42.33
C GLN A 42 -8.39 -14.13 -41.62
N GLN A 43 -7.78 -15.07 -42.36
CA GLN A 43 -6.91 -16.08 -41.76
C GLN A 43 -5.64 -15.49 -41.14
N LYS A 44 -5.03 -14.45 -41.75
CA LYS A 44 -3.92 -13.72 -41.13
C LYS A 44 -4.35 -12.97 -39.86
N GLN A 45 -5.51 -12.32 -39.84
CA GLN A 45 -6.03 -11.68 -38.63
C GLN A 45 -6.42 -12.68 -37.53
N GLN A 46 -7.02 -13.83 -37.87
CA GLN A 46 -7.29 -14.90 -36.90
C GLN A 46 -6.01 -15.58 -36.39
N SER A 47 -4.99 -15.74 -37.22
CA SER A 47 -3.69 -16.25 -36.76
C SER A 47 -2.94 -15.21 -35.91
N ALA A 48 -3.09 -13.92 -36.19
CA ALA A 48 -2.54 -12.84 -35.36
C ALA A 48 -3.28 -12.68 -34.02
N SER A 49 -4.61 -12.86 -33.98
CA SER A 49 -5.37 -12.84 -32.72
C SER A 49 -5.11 -14.10 -31.87
N ALA A 50 -4.96 -15.27 -32.51
CA ALA A 50 -4.51 -16.50 -31.83
C ALA A 50 -3.05 -16.40 -31.33
N GLN A 51 -2.18 -15.69 -32.04
CA GLN A 51 -0.82 -15.38 -31.57
C GLN A 51 -0.82 -14.33 -30.43
N ALA A 52 -1.71 -13.35 -30.47
CA ALA A 52 -1.89 -12.37 -29.39
C ALA A 52 -2.48 -12.99 -28.11
N GLN A 53 -3.21 -14.10 -28.21
CA GLN A 53 -3.69 -14.88 -27.05
C GLN A 53 -2.59 -15.73 -26.38
N HIS A 54 -1.35 -15.71 -26.90
CA HIS A 54 -0.19 -16.38 -26.31
C HIS A 54 0.96 -15.42 -25.98
N ILE A 55 0.65 -14.30 -25.32
CA ILE A 55 1.68 -13.54 -24.56
C ILE A 55 2.06 -14.40 -23.35
N GLN A 56 3.23 -15.05 -23.43
CA GLN A 56 3.59 -16.17 -22.56
C GLN A 56 4.16 -15.73 -21.20
N LEU A 57 3.31 -15.13 -20.37
CA LEU A 57 3.46 -15.21 -18.92
C LEU A 57 3.25 -16.67 -18.48
N GLU A 58 3.96 -17.14 -17.46
CA GLU A 58 3.69 -18.46 -16.89
C GLU A 58 2.29 -18.51 -16.28
N ARG A 59 1.66 -19.68 -16.36
CA ARG A 59 0.37 -19.93 -15.72
C ARG A 59 0.48 -19.83 -14.20
N SER A 60 -0.63 -19.48 -13.56
CA SER A 60 -0.79 -19.59 -12.10
C SER A 60 -0.56 -21.03 -11.63
N TYR A 61 -0.13 -21.18 -10.38
CA TYR A 61 -0.04 -22.48 -9.72
C TYR A 61 -1.41 -23.16 -9.68
N THR A 62 -2.49 -22.40 -9.52
CA THR A 62 -3.88 -22.87 -9.59
C THR A 62 -4.19 -23.57 -10.91
N ASP A 63 -3.73 -23.03 -12.04
CA ASP A 63 -3.95 -23.62 -13.37
C ASP A 63 -3.02 -24.79 -13.64
N MET A 64 -1.77 -24.73 -13.17
CA MET A 64 -0.84 -25.85 -13.27
C MET A 64 -1.29 -27.05 -12.43
N LEU A 65 -1.88 -26.84 -11.25
CA LEU A 65 -2.51 -27.92 -10.46
C LEU A 65 -3.69 -28.58 -11.19
N LYS A 66 -4.53 -27.80 -11.89
CA LYS A 66 -5.62 -28.36 -12.72
C LYS A 66 -5.04 -29.24 -13.84
N GLU A 67 -3.99 -28.78 -14.52
CA GLU A 67 -3.28 -29.54 -15.56
C GLU A 67 -2.58 -30.80 -15.01
N TRP A 68 -2.05 -30.71 -13.79
CA TRP A 68 -1.35 -31.81 -13.10
C TRP A 68 -2.28 -32.73 -12.29
N SER A 69 -3.59 -32.56 -12.36
CA SER A 69 -4.58 -33.41 -11.69
C SER A 69 -4.47 -34.92 -12.01
N ALA A 70 -3.85 -35.28 -13.14
CA ALA A 70 -3.56 -36.66 -13.54
C ALA A 70 -2.14 -37.14 -13.16
N VAL A 71 -1.30 -36.31 -12.54
CA VAL A 71 0.03 -36.69 -12.04
C VAL A 71 -0.14 -37.40 -10.70
N PRO A 72 0.47 -38.58 -10.47
CA PRO A 72 0.26 -39.33 -9.23
C PRO A 72 0.83 -38.58 -8.02
N ALA A 73 0.02 -38.48 -6.97
CA ALA A 73 0.51 -38.23 -5.61
C ALA A 73 1.23 -39.49 -5.12
N LEU A 74 2.46 -39.33 -4.64
CA LEU A 74 3.32 -40.44 -4.27
C LEU A 74 3.28 -40.62 -2.75
N PRO A 75 3.08 -41.83 -2.21
CA PRO A 75 3.22 -42.04 -0.77
C PRO A 75 4.69 -42.19 -0.37
N HIS A 76 5.12 -41.44 0.64
CA HIS A 76 6.40 -41.63 1.36
C HIS A 76 7.67 -41.68 0.50
N ALA A 77 7.79 -40.85 -0.55
CA ALA A 77 9.08 -40.59 -1.19
C ALA A 77 9.72 -39.32 -0.58
N GLU A 78 11.00 -39.42 -0.20
CA GLU A 78 11.84 -38.32 0.28
C GLU A 78 13.22 -38.45 -0.37
N VAL A 79 13.76 -37.33 -0.87
CA VAL A 79 15.12 -37.24 -1.43
C VAL A 79 15.78 -36.00 -0.87
N THR A 80 16.95 -36.16 -0.26
CA THR A 80 17.71 -35.06 0.35
C THR A 80 19.07 -34.94 -0.33
N ILE A 81 19.46 -33.71 -0.68
CA ILE A 81 20.79 -33.39 -1.20
C ILE A 81 21.38 -32.19 -0.45
N ASN A 82 22.67 -32.24 -0.15
CA ASN A 82 23.41 -31.04 0.25
C ASN A 82 23.92 -30.34 -1.03
N PRO A 83 23.57 -29.07 -1.30
CA PRO A 83 23.95 -28.37 -2.52
C PRO A 83 25.46 -28.14 -2.66
N SER A 84 26.27 -28.21 -1.58
CA SER A 84 27.73 -28.08 -1.66
C SER A 84 28.42 -29.20 -2.47
N VAL A 85 27.77 -30.35 -2.67
CA VAL A 85 28.36 -31.47 -3.43
C VAL A 85 28.40 -31.23 -4.95
N GLU A 86 27.65 -30.24 -5.43
CA GLU A 86 27.56 -29.92 -6.85
C GLU A 86 28.74 -29.02 -7.28
N PRO A 87 29.56 -29.43 -8.27
CA PRO A 87 30.75 -28.67 -8.69
C PRO A 87 30.47 -27.22 -9.13
N ALA A 88 29.24 -26.92 -9.55
CA ALA A 88 28.80 -25.57 -9.91
C ALA A 88 28.72 -24.61 -8.71
N ASN A 89 28.57 -25.14 -7.48
CA ASN A 89 28.34 -24.35 -6.27
C ASN A 89 29.61 -24.14 -5.43
N VAL A 90 30.78 -24.64 -5.87
CA VAL A 90 32.04 -24.64 -5.09
C VAL A 90 32.47 -23.22 -4.70
N SER A 91 32.25 -22.23 -5.55
CA SER A 91 32.56 -20.81 -5.25
C SER A 91 31.62 -20.16 -4.22
N LEU A 92 30.55 -20.84 -3.85
CA LEU A 92 29.53 -20.37 -2.90
C LEU A 92 29.60 -21.10 -1.55
N ILE A 93 30.48 -22.09 -1.39
CA ILE A 93 30.65 -22.82 -0.12
C ILE A 93 31.20 -21.86 0.95
N ALA A 94 30.44 -21.68 2.03
CA ALA A 94 30.86 -20.87 3.17
C ALA A 94 31.92 -21.60 4.00
N ALA A 95 32.79 -20.84 4.69
CA ALA A 95 33.78 -21.45 5.56
C ALA A 95 33.11 -22.14 6.76
N LYS A 96 33.66 -23.27 7.23
CA LYS A 96 33.03 -24.10 8.28
C LYS A 96 32.81 -23.38 9.62
N ASN A 97 33.62 -22.37 9.93
CA ASN A 97 33.43 -21.49 11.09
C ASN A 97 32.29 -20.47 10.91
N GLU A 98 31.81 -20.28 9.68
CA GLU A 98 30.68 -19.42 9.32
C GLU A 98 29.37 -20.20 9.17
N SER A 99 29.39 -21.54 9.17
CA SER A 99 28.18 -22.38 9.09
C SER A 99 27.28 -22.35 10.35
N PHE A 100 27.57 -21.50 11.35
CA PHE A 100 26.82 -21.33 12.59
C PHE A 100 26.40 -22.64 13.29
N GLY A 101 27.30 -23.64 13.31
CA GLY A 101 27.07 -24.93 13.95
C GLY A 101 26.30 -25.96 13.14
N TYR A 102 25.99 -25.70 11.86
CA TYR A 102 25.41 -26.71 10.97
C TYR A 102 26.33 -27.93 10.79
N THR A 103 25.74 -29.10 10.55
CA THR A 103 26.43 -30.40 10.63
C THR A 103 27.26 -30.73 9.39
N THR A 104 26.96 -30.10 8.25
CA THR A 104 27.57 -30.33 6.93
C THR A 104 27.98 -29.00 6.29
N ASP A 105 28.67 -29.03 5.16
CA ASP A 105 29.09 -27.82 4.46
C ASP A 105 27.87 -27.04 3.91
N THR A 106 27.93 -25.71 3.97
CA THR A 106 26.80 -24.81 3.69
C THR A 106 27.11 -23.86 2.54
N VAL A 107 26.10 -23.46 1.77
CA VAL A 107 26.24 -22.58 0.61
C VAL A 107 25.72 -21.17 0.94
N ARG A 108 26.53 -20.13 0.78
CA ARG A 108 26.15 -18.73 0.98
C ARG A 108 25.50 -18.17 -0.29
N LEU A 109 24.29 -17.64 -0.16
CA LEU A 109 23.59 -16.90 -1.21
C LEU A 109 23.44 -15.43 -0.83
N THR A 110 24.15 -14.56 -1.56
CA THR A 110 23.99 -13.10 -1.59
C THR A 110 23.01 -12.68 -2.70
N PRO A 111 22.56 -11.41 -2.77
CA PRO A 111 21.76 -10.94 -3.90
C PRO A 111 22.40 -11.23 -5.25
N HIS A 112 21.59 -11.65 -6.22
CA HIS A 112 21.98 -12.09 -7.57
C HIS A 112 22.83 -13.38 -7.66
N SER A 113 23.15 -14.04 -6.55
CA SER A 113 23.75 -15.36 -6.57
C SER A 113 22.71 -16.45 -6.85
N GLN A 114 23.14 -17.56 -7.46
CA GLN A 114 22.31 -18.73 -7.70
C GLN A 114 23.10 -20.01 -7.48
N LEU A 115 22.44 -21.03 -6.95
CA LEU A 115 22.96 -22.40 -6.87
C LEU A 115 22.13 -23.34 -7.75
N THR A 116 22.72 -24.46 -8.12
CA THR A 116 22.02 -25.57 -8.78
C THR A 116 22.18 -26.86 -7.97
N ALA A 117 21.08 -27.57 -7.71
CA ALA A 117 21.07 -28.89 -7.08
C ALA A 117 20.46 -29.94 -8.02
N LYS A 118 21.00 -31.16 -8.04
CA LYS A 118 20.47 -32.27 -8.84
C LYS A 118 19.73 -33.27 -7.97
N LEU A 119 18.41 -33.28 -8.03
CA LEU A 119 17.58 -34.24 -7.31
C LEU A 119 17.27 -35.44 -8.21
N ASP A 120 17.80 -36.61 -7.86
CA ASP A 120 17.44 -37.89 -8.50
C ASP A 120 16.22 -38.49 -7.81
N VAL A 121 15.04 -38.34 -8.41
CA VAL A 121 13.77 -38.77 -7.81
C VAL A 121 13.34 -40.15 -8.33
N PRO A 122 12.88 -41.07 -7.45
CA PRO A 122 12.66 -42.47 -7.82
C PRO A 122 11.51 -42.69 -8.83
N GLN A 123 10.61 -41.73 -8.95
CA GLN A 123 9.37 -41.81 -9.74
C GLN A 123 8.90 -40.39 -10.13
N THR A 124 8.19 -40.28 -11.26
CA THR A 124 7.56 -39.02 -11.68
C THR A 124 6.36 -38.74 -10.78
N GLY A 125 6.26 -37.54 -10.21
CA GLY A 125 5.18 -37.18 -9.30
C GLY A 125 5.19 -35.71 -8.91
N LEU A 126 4.30 -35.35 -7.98
CA LEU A 126 4.29 -34.05 -7.32
C LEU A 126 5.06 -34.13 -6.00
N TYR A 127 6.01 -33.22 -5.81
CA TYR A 127 6.88 -33.12 -4.64
C TYR A 127 6.81 -31.72 -4.03
N GLN A 128 6.96 -31.63 -2.72
CA GLN A 128 7.25 -30.38 -2.02
C GLN A 128 8.76 -30.17 -2.03
N ILE A 129 9.24 -28.92 -2.07
CA ILE A 129 10.68 -28.61 -1.96
C ILE A 129 10.91 -27.93 -0.62
N GLY A 130 11.71 -28.57 0.24
CA GLY A 130 12.14 -28.05 1.53
C GLY A 130 13.62 -27.66 1.53
N PHE A 131 14.02 -26.83 2.49
CA PHE A 131 15.39 -26.37 2.65
C PHE A 131 15.70 -25.96 4.09
N ASP A 132 16.91 -26.30 4.53
CA ASP A 132 17.50 -25.75 5.76
C ASP A 132 18.19 -24.42 5.43
N TYR A 133 17.93 -23.37 6.20
CA TYR A 133 18.46 -22.02 5.95
C TYR A 133 18.80 -21.25 7.23
N TYR A 134 19.73 -20.30 7.09
CA TYR A 134 20.15 -19.37 8.15
C TYR A 134 20.31 -17.97 7.56
N ILE A 135 19.53 -16.99 8.04
CA ILE A 135 19.60 -15.61 7.51
C ILE A 135 20.73 -14.86 8.21
N THR A 136 21.68 -14.35 7.42
CA THR A 136 22.91 -13.72 7.92
C THR A 136 22.80 -12.21 8.02
N ASP A 137 22.00 -11.55 7.17
CA ASP A 137 21.82 -10.10 7.17
C ASP A 137 20.92 -9.58 8.33
N ASP A 138 21.04 -8.28 8.63
CA ASP A 138 20.21 -7.55 9.60
C ASP A 138 19.07 -6.74 8.97
N SER A 139 18.77 -6.95 7.68
CA SER A 139 17.67 -6.27 6.98
C SER A 139 16.32 -6.64 7.58
N ILE A 140 15.46 -5.65 7.80
CA ILE A 140 14.07 -5.86 8.24
C ILE A 140 13.22 -6.55 7.17
N LEU A 141 13.54 -6.37 5.89
CA LEU A 141 12.81 -6.98 4.78
C LEU A 141 13.04 -8.50 4.75
N PRO A 142 12.03 -9.31 4.38
CA PRO A 142 12.22 -10.75 4.26
C PRO A 142 13.24 -11.07 3.16
N THR A 143 14.07 -12.09 3.41
CA THR A 143 14.95 -12.67 2.39
C THR A 143 14.07 -13.38 1.36
N GLU A 144 14.37 -13.21 0.07
CA GLU A 144 13.58 -13.81 -1.00
C GLU A 144 14.44 -14.24 -2.19
N GLY A 145 13.89 -15.18 -2.95
CA GLY A 145 14.53 -15.74 -4.13
C GLY A 145 13.52 -16.32 -5.10
N PHE A 146 14.00 -17.12 -6.04
CA PHE A 146 13.14 -17.88 -6.96
C PHE A 146 13.61 -19.33 -7.10
N ILE A 147 12.69 -20.19 -7.54
CA ILE A 147 12.97 -21.59 -7.89
C ILE A 147 12.68 -21.81 -9.37
N GLN A 148 13.59 -22.52 -10.05
CA GLN A 148 13.35 -23.09 -11.38
C GLN A 148 13.56 -24.60 -11.35
N VAL A 149 12.75 -25.32 -12.11
CA VAL A 149 12.92 -26.76 -12.35
C VAL A 149 13.31 -26.96 -13.81
N ASN A 150 14.45 -27.61 -14.03
CA ASN A 150 15.01 -27.89 -15.36
C ASN A 150 15.15 -26.62 -16.24
N GLY A 151 15.54 -25.50 -15.60
CA GLY A 151 15.79 -24.20 -16.26
C GLY A 151 14.54 -23.39 -16.62
N LYS A 152 13.38 -23.71 -16.05
CA LYS A 152 12.11 -22.95 -16.24
C LYS A 152 11.40 -22.70 -14.93
N TYR A 153 10.64 -21.61 -14.86
CA TYR A 153 9.63 -21.43 -13.82
C TYR A 153 8.47 -22.40 -14.10
N PRO A 154 8.08 -23.30 -13.17
CA PRO A 154 7.00 -24.25 -13.41
C PRO A 154 5.60 -23.61 -13.41
N PHE A 155 5.47 -22.50 -12.68
CA PHE A 155 4.29 -21.64 -12.53
C PHE A 155 4.77 -20.27 -12.04
N TYR A 156 3.88 -19.29 -12.09
CA TYR A 156 4.14 -17.87 -11.79
C TYR A 156 4.78 -17.64 -10.41
N GLU A 157 4.21 -18.23 -9.36
CA GLU A 157 4.56 -18.10 -7.95
C GLU A 157 5.98 -18.60 -7.67
N SER A 158 6.53 -19.50 -8.50
CA SER A 158 7.91 -19.96 -8.39
C SER A 158 8.95 -18.87 -8.67
N ARG A 159 8.52 -17.72 -9.24
CA ARG A 159 9.35 -16.50 -9.43
C ARG A 159 9.62 -15.74 -8.12
N ARG A 160 8.95 -16.11 -7.01
CA ARG A 160 9.15 -15.48 -5.71
C ARG A 160 8.83 -16.43 -4.56
N ILE A 161 9.88 -16.91 -3.89
CA ILE A 161 9.82 -17.73 -2.69
C ILE A 161 10.42 -16.92 -1.53
N LEU A 162 9.72 -16.86 -0.40
CA LEU A 162 10.19 -16.17 0.81
C LEU A 162 10.94 -17.12 1.73
N PHE A 163 11.96 -16.58 2.41
CA PHE A 163 12.65 -17.20 3.53
C PHE A 163 12.33 -16.35 4.77
N PRO A 164 11.35 -16.76 5.61
CA PRO A 164 10.90 -15.95 6.73
C PRO A 164 12.01 -15.63 7.74
N ASN A 165 12.11 -14.36 8.12
CA ASN A 165 12.91 -13.91 9.25
C ASN A 165 12.27 -14.39 10.55
N LEU A 166 13.07 -14.80 11.54
CA LEU A 166 12.58 -15.05 12.90
C LEU A 166 12.85 -13.80 13.78
N TRP A 167 11.89 -13.41 14.61
CA TRP A 167 11.94 -12.18 15.42
C TRP A 167 11.54 -12.44 16.86
N GLU A 168 12.23 -11.81 17.80
CA GLU A 168 11.88 -11.72 19.22
C GLU A 168 11.70 -10.24 19.63
N ASN A 169 11.20 -10.00 20.84
CA ASN A 169 11.05 -8.64 21.39
C ASN A 169 12.18 -8.34 22.38
N GLN A 170 13.03 -7.36 22.08
CA GLN A 170 14.14 -6.94 22.92
C GLN A 170 13.62 -6.24 24.20
N GLN A 171 14.22 -6.55 25.35
CA GLN A 171 13.89 -5.87 26.60
C GLN A 171 14.52 -4.46 26.64
N THR A 172 13.67 -3.43 26.68
CA THR A 172 14.10 -2.04 26.86
C THR A 172 14.45 -1.75 28.32
N ALA A 173 15.42 -0.87 28.55
CA ALA A 173 15.77 -0.40 29.90
C ALA A 173 14.63 0.40 30.56
N GLN A 174 13.87 1.14 29.75
CA GLN A 174 12.70 1.90 30.17
C GLN A 174 11.42 1.29 29.55
N LYS A 175 10.48 0.90 30.41
CA LYS A 175 9.19 0.29 30.01
C LYS A 175 8.05 1.30 29.84
N LEU A 176 8.19 2.49 30.41
CA LEU A 176 7.13 3.50 30.47
C LEU A 176 7.61 4.84 29.89
N ASP A 177 6.76 5.53 29.14
CA ASP A 177 6.99 6.89 28.67
C ASP A 177 6.95 7.93 29.83
N ARG A 178 7.33 9.18 29.53
CA ARG A 178 7.25 10.31 30.46
C ARG A 178 5.84 10.61 31.01
N TYR A 179 4.79 10.01 30.44
CA TYR A 179 3.39 10.13 30.87
C TYR A 179 2.86 8.88 31.61
N GLY A 180 3.73 7.90 31.85
CA GLY A 180 3.45 6.63 32.54
C GLY A 180 2.76 5.56 31.68
N ASN A 181 2.71 5.72 30.36
CA ASN A 181 2.15 4.73 29.42
C ASN A 181 3.22 3.70 29.03
N GLU A 182 2.85 2.47 28.70
CA GLU A 182 3.80 1.48 28.20
C GLU A 182 4.31 1.80 26.78
N LEU A 183 5.63 1.58 26.61
CA LEU A 183 6.37 1.70 25.36
C LEU A 183 6.39 0.35 24.64
N LEU A 184 6.37 0.39 23.30
CA LEU A 184 6.57 -0.80 22.48
C LEU A 184 8.03 -1.31 22.64
N PRO A 185 8.24 -2.63 22.76
CA PRO A 185 9.57 -3.21 22.73
C PRO A 185 10.10 -3.25 21.29
N HIS A 186 11.41 -3.07 21.12
CA HIS A 186 12.03 -3.16 19.79
C HIS A 186 12.04 -4.62 19.29
N PRO A 187 11.69 -4.89 18.02
CA PRO A 187 11.86 -6.20 17.42
C PRO A 187 13.34 -6.47 17.10
N GLN A 188 13.83 -7.67 17.44
CA GLN A 188 15.21 -8.10 17.17
C GLN A 188 15.20 -9.39 16.35
N LYS A 189 16.03 -9.46 15.29
CA LYS A 189 16.12 -10.65 14.43
C LYS A 189 16.84 -11.79 15.17
N VAL A 190 16.23 -12.96 15.23
CA VAL A 190 16.79 -14.18 15.81
C VAL A 190 17.63 -14.91 14.76
N LYS A 191 18.90 -15.12 15.06
CA LYS A 191 19.89 -15.72 14.14
C LYS A 191 20.03 -17.23 14.40
N ALA A 192 19.11 -18.00 13.83
CA ALA A 192 19.03 -19.46 14.03
C ALA A 192 18.87 -20.22 12.70
N TRP A 193 19.27 -21.50 12.69
CA TRP A 193 18.95 -22.42 11.60
C TRP A 193 17.46 -22.77 11.64
N GLN A 194 16.82 -22.67 10.48
CA GLN A 194 15.40 -22.96 10.28
C GLN A 194 15.25 -23.99 9.16
N HIS A 195 14.21 -24.82 9.23
CA HIS A 195 13.75 -25.62 8.10
C HIS A 195 12.48 -24.98 7.55
N GLY A 196 12.36 -24.86 6.23
CA GLY A 196 11.18 -24.28 5.58
C GLY A 196 10.92 -24.90 4.22
N TYR A 197 9.71 -24.72 3.72
CA TYR A 197 9.30 -25.16 2.39
C TYR A 197 9.15 -23.98 1.43
N ALA A 198 9.20 -24.28 0.12
CA ALA A 198 8.79 -23.36 -0.92
C ALA A 198 7.29 -23.07 -0.81
N MET A 199 6.95 -21.93 -0.21
CA MET A 199 5.58 -21.42 -0.06
C MET A 199 5.30 -20.35 -1.11
N ASP A 200 4.02 -20.15 -1.42
CA ASP A 200 3.51 -18.95 -2.10
C ASP A 200 3.88 -17.71 -1.26
N ALA A 201 4.54 -16.72 -1.87
CA ALA A 201 4.98 -15.49 -1.20
C ALA A 201 3.83 -14.61 -0.69
N SER A 202 2.60 -14.79 -1.18
CA SER A 202 1.40 -14.15 -0.65
C SER A 202 0.73 -14.95 0.47
N TYR A 203 1.09 -16.23 0.62
CA TYR A 203 0.41 -17.23 1.46
C TYR A 203 -1.12 -17.30 1.24
N ALA A 204 -1.60 -16.97 0.03
CA ALA A 204 -2.95 -17.35 -0.39
C ALA A 204 -3.06 -18.88 -0.49
N TYR A 205 -1.95 -19.56 -0.81
CA TYR A 205 -1.74 -20.97 -0.54
C TYR A 205 -1.00 -21.18 0.80
N MET A 206 -1.70 -21.75 1.78
CA MET A 206 -1.16 -22.01 3.13
C MET A 206 -0.49 -23.40 3.25
N LYS A 207 -0.25 -24.06 2.11
CA LYS A 207 0.40 -25.37 1.94
C LYS A 207 1.63 -25.23 1.04
N PRO A 208 2.70 -26.02 1.22
CA PRO A 208 3.85 -26.01 0.33
C PRO A 208 3.48 -26.21 -1.13
N LEU A 209 4.13 -25.44 -2.00
CA LEU A 209 3.95 -25.49 -3.45
C LEU A 209 4.40 -26.85 -3.99
N LEU A 210 3.58 -27.44 -4.85
CA LEU A 210 3.85 -28.73 -5.47
C LEU A 210 4.61 -28.56 -6.79
N TYR A 211 5.74 -29.24 -6.90
CA TYR A 211 6.61 -29.26 -8.07
C TYR A 211 6.51 -30.61 -8.78
N LYS A 212 6.18 -30.58 -10.08
CA LYS A 212 6.20 -31.77 -10.93
C LYS A 212 7.64 -32.14 -11.28
N LEU A 213 8.17 -33.19 -10.66
CA LEU A 213 9.49 -33.73 -10.94
C LEU A 213 9.36 -35.03 -11.77
N ASN A 214 10.27 -35.23 -12.72
CA ASN A 214 10.30 -36.42 -13.56
C ASN A 214 11.21 -37.48 -12.93
N LYS A 215 10.88 -38.77 -13.06
CA LYS A 215 11.77 -39.86 -12.63
C LYS A 215 13.20 -39.67 -13.16
N GLY A 216 14.19 -39.79 -12.27
CA GLY A 216 15.59 -39.51 -12.57
C GLY A 216 16.00 -38.12 -12.08
N ILE A 217 17.12 -37.63 -12.63
CA ILE A 217 17.71 -36.35 -12.26
C ILE A 217 16.88 -35.17 -12.76
N ASN A 218 16.49 -34.28 -11.84
CA ASN A 218 15.95 -32.95 -12.12
C ASN A 218 16.93 -31.90 -11.58
N THR A 219 17.16 -30.83 -12.34
CA THR A 219 17.96 -29.69 -11.89
C THR A 219 17.06 -28.67 -11.22
N ILE A 220 17.27 -28.40 -9.94
CA ILE A 220 16.64 -27.30 -9.20
C ILE A 220 17.63 -26.14 -9.17
N THR A 221 17.24 -24.98 -9.71
CA THR A 221 17.98 -23.73 -9.51
C THR A 221 17.30 -22.95 -8.41
N ILE A 222 18.06 -22.52 -7.39
CA ILE A 222 17.61 -21.59 -6.36
C ILE A 222 18.48 -20.34 -6.48
N ALA A 223 17.87 -19.17 -6.68
CA ALA A 223 18.57 -17.90 -6.77
C ALA A 223 18.05 -16.91 -5.73
N ASN A 224 18.94 -16.11 -5.15
CA ASN A 224 18.59 -15.05 -4.20
C ASN A 224 18.39 -13.73 -4.96
N THR A 225 17.28 -13.05 -4.69
CA THR A 225 16.97 -11.73 -5.24
C THR A 225 17.00 -10.61 -4.19
N ARG A 226 16.82 -10.93 -2.90
CA ARG A 226 17.01 -9.99 -1.78
C ARG A 226 17.44 -10.73 -0.50
N GLY A 227 18.30 -10.09 0.29
CA GLY A 227 18.79 -10.60 1.57
C GLY A 227 20.03 -11.47 1.42
N GLU A 228 20.53 -12.02 2.51
CA GLU A 228 21.68 -12.93 2.53
C GLU A 228 21.41 -14.11 3.47
N LEU A 229 21.58 -15.32 2.95
CA LEU A 229 21.40 -16.55 3.73
C LEU A 229 22.51 -17.57 3.47
N LEU A 230 22.67 -18.49 4.41
CA LEU A 230 23.26 -19.80 4.17
C LEU A 230 22.15 -20.82 3.88
N LEU A 231 22.39 -21.70 2.92
CA LEU A 231 21.59 -22.90 2.67
C LEU A 231 22.37 -24.14 3.13
N GLY A 232 21.66 -25.00 3.86
CA GLY A 232 22.05 -26.36 4.19
C GLY A 232 21.45 -27.34 3.19
N ASN A 233 20.91 -28.44 3.68
CA ASN A 233 20.24 -29.45 2.85
C ASN A 233 19.01 -28.90 2.12
N ILE A 234 18.76 -29.45 0.93
CA ILE A 234 17.53 -29.28 0.15
C ILE A 234 16.83 -30.64 0.12
N THR A 235 15.55 -30.67 0.47
CA THR A 235 14.69 -31.85 0.43
C THR A 235 13.70 -31.75 -0.73
N ALA A 236 13.36 -32.89 -1.31
CA ALA A 236 12.14 -33.04 -2.09
C ALA A 236 11.38 -34.28 -1.60
N ASP A 237 10.22 -34.02 -1.03
CA ASP A 237 9.42 -35.02 -0.34
C ASP A 237 7.96 -35.00 -0.81
N SER A 238 7.27 -36.10 -0.52
CA SER A 238 5.88 -36.31 -0.91
C SER A 238 4.95 -35.59 0.06
N PRO A 239 3.89 -34.91 -0.44
CA PRO A 239 2.88 -34.31 0.42
C PRO A 239 2.30 -35.33 1.41
N SER A 240 2.44 -35.06 2.72
CA SER A 240 1.81 -35.87 3.75
C SER A 240 0.35 -35.45 3.94
N GLU A 241 -0.57 -36.42 3.99
CA GLU A 241 -1.93 -36.13 4.43
C GLU A 241 -1.97 -35.95 5.95
N ILE A 242 -2.60 -34.86 6.40
CA ILE A 242 -2.87 -34.64 7.81
C ILE A 242 -4.15 -35.43 8.19
N ASP A 243 -4.04 -36.27 9.22
CA ASP A 243 -5.13 -37.05 9.80
C ASP A 243 -6.26 -36.16 10.34
N ARG A 244 -7.48 -36.71 10.44
CA ARG A 244 -8.59 -36.06 11.18
C ARG A 244 -8.47 -36.26 12.68
N TYR A 245 -9.11 -35.38 13.46
CA TYR A 245 -9.15 -35.46 14.93
C TYR A 245 -9.54 -36.87 15.48
N GLU A 246 -10.48 -37.56 14.84
CA GLU A 246 -10.89 -38.92 15.20
C GLU A 246 -9.79 -40.00 15.04
N ALA A 247 -8.79 -39.76 14.19
CA ALA A 247 -7.65 -40.64 14.00
C ALA A 247 -6.51 -40.25 14.95
N TYR A 248 -6.26 -38.94 15.09
CA TYR A 248 -5.33 -38.39 16.08
C TYR A 248 -5.60 -38.95 17.49
N THR A 249 -6.83 -38.84 17.99
CA THR A 249 -7.23 -39.33 19.34
C THR A 249 -7.04 -40.84 19.55
N LYS A 250 -7.15 -41.65 18.49
CA LYS A 250 -6.91 -43.11 18.56
C LYS A 250 -5.43 -43.47 18.61
N ASN A 251 -4.56 -42.59 18.10
CA ASN A 251 -3.12 -42.78 18.06
C ASN A 251 -2.40 -42.22 19.31
N GLN A 252 -3.10 -41.45 20.15
CA GLN A 252 -2.53 -40.91 21.39
C GLN A 252 -2.62 -41.91 22.57
N PRO A 253 -1.64 -41.90 23.49
CA PRO A 253 -1.63 -42.80 24.63
C PRO A 253 -2.73 -42.46 25.66
N GLN A 254 -2.99 -43.40 26.56
CA GLN A 254 -3.86 -43.15 27.72
C GLN A 254 -3.03 -42.53 28.87
N PRO A 255 -3.47 -41.42 29.48
CA PRO A 255 -2.78 -40.80 30.60
C PRO A 255 -2.60 -41.75 31.79
N SER A 256 -1.45 -41.64 32.45
CA SER A 256 -1.12 -42.40 33.65
C SER A 256 -1.70 -41.80 34.95
N ASP A 257 -2.15 -40.55 34.91
CA ASP A 257 -2.76 -39.84 36.04
C ASP A 257 -3.89 -38.90 35.56
N ASN A 258 -5.14 -39.29 35.83
CA ASN A 258 -6.34 -38.56 35.44
C ASN A 258 -6.75 -37.42 36.40
N SER A 259 -5.94 -37.07 37.41
CA SER A 259 -6.29 -35.96 38.30
C SER A 259 -6.29 -34.61 37.55
N PRO A 260 -7.42 -33.88 37.46
CA PRO A 260 -7.48 -32.70 36.62
C PRO A 260 -6.67 -31.54 37.22
N LEU A 261 -6.09 -30.71 36.36
CA LEU A 261 -5.48 -29.45 36.76
C LEU A 261 -6.45 -28.56 37.53
N LYS A 262 -5.99 -28.03 38.67
CA LYS A 262 -6.79 -27.17 39.56
C LYS A 262 -7.04 -25.76 39.00
N SER A 263 -6.22 -25.33 38.05
CA SER A 263 -6.27 -24.02 37.41
C SER A 263 -5.76 -24.13 35.96
N PRO A 264 -6.27 -23.32 35.03
CA PRO A 264 -5.71 -23.24 33.68
C PRO A 264 -4.28 -22.67 33.72
N ILE A 265 -3.43 -23.13 32.81
CA ILE A 265 -2.24 -22.39 32.40
C ILE A 265 -2.75 -21.18 31.60
N VAL A 266 -2.28 -19.98 31.94
CA VAL A 266 -2.66 -18.72 31.29
C VAL A 266 -1.43 -18.13 30.64
N ILE A 267 -1.52 -17.86 29.35
CA ILE A 267 -0.50 -17.18 28.55
C ILE A 267 -1.09 -15.83 28.14
N GLU A 268 -0.37 -14.74 28.41
CA GLU A 268 -0.73 -13.40 27.94
C GLU A 268 -0.33 -13.28 26.46
N ALA A 269 -1.27 -12.92 25.60
CA ALA A 269 -1.09 -13.02 24.15
C ALA A 269 -0.08 -12.01 23.61
N GLU A 270 0.06 -10.86 24.25
CA GLU A 270 0.98 -9.78 23.89
C GLU A 270 2.46 -10.13 24.09
N THR A 271 2.77 -11.30 24.68
CA THR A 271 4.12 -11.81 24.88
C THR A 271 4.42 -13.10 24.08
N PRO A 272 4.40 -13.09 22.74
CA PRO A 272 4.95 -14.18 21.95
C PRO A 272 6.46 -14.29 22.16
N VAL A 273 6.99 -15.51 22.15
CA VAL A 273 8.43 -15.77 22.22
C VAL A 273 9.08 -15.50 20.86
N TYR A 274 8.41 -15.94 19.79
CA TYR A 274 8.86 -15.74 18.42
C TYR A 274 7.74 -15.25 17.50
N LYS A 275 8.12 -14.51 16.47
CA LYS A 275 7.28 -14.01 15.37
C LYS A 275 8.03 -14.20 14.04
N ASN A 276 7.35 -14.37 12.91
CA ASN A 276 8.01 -14.43 11.60
C ASN A 276 8.06 -13.10 10.83
N ASP A 277 7.54 -12.03 11.45
CA ASP A 277 7.46 -10.66 10.91
C ASP A 277 7.69 -9.68 12.07
N SER A 278 8.49 -8.64 11.86
CA SER A 278 8.85 -7.67 12.91
C SER A 278 7.63 -6.86 13.36
N SER A 279 6.73 -6.54 12.41
CA SER A 279 5.59 -5.63 12.58
C SER A 279 4.48 -6.19 13.45
N ILE A 280 4.40 -7.52 13.60
CA ILE A 280 3.49 -8.21 14.51
C ILE A 280 3.81 -7.77 15.94
N ARG A 281 2.86 -7.17 16.66
CA ARG A 281 3.13 -6.52 17.94
C ARG A 281 2.01 -6.60 18.96
N ALA A 282 2.36 -6.26 20.19
CA ALA A 282 1.40 -5.91 21.23
C ALA A 282 0.63 -4.63 20.85
N ILE A 283 -0.63 -4.56 21.24
CA ILE A 283 -1.54 -3.44 21.06
C ILE A 283 -2.18 -3.05 22.39
N SER A 284 -2.59 -1.79 22.51
CA SER A 284 -3.32 -1.30 23.68
C SER A 284 -4.82 -1.36 23.43
N ILE A 285 -5.54 -1.99 24.35
CA ILE A 285 -7.00 -2.15 24.27
C ILE A 285 -7.68 -1.63 25.54
N ASP A 286 -8.56 -0.65 25.34
CA ASP A 286 -9.30 0.07 26.38
C ASP A 286 -10.52 -0.71 26.93
N ASP A 287 -10.41 -2.02 27.17
CA ASP A 287 -11.44 -2.80 27.89
C ASP A 287 -10.98 -3.18 29.31
N PRO A 288 -11.78 -2.90 30.36
CA PRO A 288 -11.40 -3.23 31.72
C PRO A 288 -11.41 -4.74 32.05
N GLN A 289 -11.59 -5.62 31.06
CA GLN A 289 -11.39 -7.08 31.18
C GLN A 289 -10.07 -7.55 30.56
N MET A 290 -9.28 -6.67 29.97
CA MET A 290 -7.89 -6.95 29.57
C MET A 290 -6.97 -6.94 30.80
N THR A 291 -5.78 -7.52 30.69
CA THR A 291 -4.71 -7.42 31.69
C THR A 291 -3.36 -7.34 30.98
N PRO A 292 -2.47 -6.38 31.32
CA PRO A 292 -2.68 -5.29 32.27
C PRO A 292 -3.79 -4.30 31.85
N TYR A 293 -4.40 -3.61 32.82
CA TYR A 293 -5.35 -2.53 32.54
C TYR A 293 -5.25 -1.44 33.59
N ASP A 294 -5.05 -0.20 33.13
CA ASP A 294 -5.08 0.99 33.96
C ASP A 294 -6.04 2.02 33.33
N THR A 295 -6.84 2.71 34.15
CA THR A 295 -7.83 3.68 33.62
C THR A 295 -7.19 4.98 33.13
N LYS A 296 -5.96 5.27 33.58
CA LYS A 296 -5.23 6.52 33.31
C LYS A 296 -4.10 6.31 32.29
N HIS A 297 -3.40 5.19 32.32
CA HIS A 297 -2.22 4.92 31.51
C HIS A 297 -2.53 3.92 30.40
N ARG A 298 -1.97 4.15 29.21
CA ARG A 298 -2.07 3.20 28.10
C ARG A 298 -1.16 2.00 28.40
N MET A 299 -1.71 0.79 28.36
CA MET A 299 -1.01 -0.46 28.64
C MET A 299 -1.05 -1.37 27.41
N LEU A 300 0.05 -2.06 27.12
CA LEU A 300 0.12 -3.09 26.10
C LEU A 300 -0.45 -4.38 26.70
N ASN A 301 -1.63 -4.77 26.21
CA ASN A 301 -2.47 -5.76 26.90
C ASN A 301 -3.31 -6.63 25.95
N GLY A 302 -2.99 -6.58 24.67
CA GLY A 302 -3.56 -7.44 23.65
C GLY A 302 -2.56 -7.60 22.51
N PHE A 303 -2.87 -8.52 21.61
CA PHE A 303 -2.02 -8.91 20.50
C PHE A 303 -2.83 -8.87 19.20
N GLY A 304 -2.26 -8.31 18.13
CA GLY A 304 -2.95 -8.20 16.84
C GLY A 304 -2.67 -6.88 16.12
N GLY A 305 -3.69 -6.35 15.44
CA GLY A 305 -3.57 -5.13 14.64
C GLY A 305 -2.92 -5.41 13.29
N THR A 306 -1.58 -5.44 13.25
CA THR A 306 -0.78 -5.78 12.06
C THR A 306 -0.71 -7.28 11.76
N TRP A 307 -1.14 -8.14 12.68
CA TRP A 307 -1.23 -9.59 12.47
C TRP A 307 -2.49 -9.96 11.65
N ALA A 308 -2.39 -9.78 10.34
CA ALA A 308 -3.52 -9.83 9.41
C ALA A 308 -3.17 -10.34 7.99
N SER A 309 -1.90 -10.31 7.57
CA SER A 309 -1.48 -10.78 6.24
C SER A 309 -1.19 -12.27 6.24
N GLY A 310 -1.44 -12.96 5.12
CA GLY A 310 -1.24 -14.40 4.99
C GLY A 310 0.15 -14.86 5.45
N GLY A 311 0.22 -16.02 6.12
CA GLY A 311 1.48 -16.61 6.59
C GLY A 311 2.11 -15.93 7.81
N GLN A 312 1.67 -14.73 8.21
CA GLN A 312 2.16 -14.08 9.43
C GLN A 312 1.87 -14.94 10.66
N ALA A 313 2.90 -15.26 11.43
CA ALA A 313 2.86 -16.25 12.49
C ALA A 313 3.50 -15.75 13.78
N ALA A 314 2.94 -16.20 14.90
CA ALA A 314 3.48 -15.98 16.24
C ALA A 314 3.41 -17.27 17.07
N THR A 315 4.40 -17.42 17.96
CA THR A 315 4.63 -18.62 18.76
C THR A 315 4.70 -18.27 20.23
N TRP A 316 3.95 -19.00 21.05
CA TRP A 316 3.97 -18.92 22.51
C TRP A 316 4.43 -20.25 23.10
N GLU A 317 5.25 -20.21 24.14
CA GLU A 317 5.64 -21.40 24.90
C GLU A 317 4.79 -21.56 26.17
N PHE A 318 4.53 -22.79 26.58
CA PHE A 318 3.99 -23.12 27.89
C PHE A 318 4.60 -24.43 28.44
N ASP A 319 4.52 -24.64 29.75
CA ASP A 319 4.96 -25.87 30.40
C ASP A 319 3.75 -26.71 30.83
N ALA A 320 3.60 -27.89 30.24
CA ALA A 320 2.61 -28.89 30.64
C ALA A 320 3.14 -29.63 31.88
N PRO A 321 2.53 -29.47 33.07
CA PRO A 321 3.11 -29.96 34.33
C PRO A 321 3.14 -31.50 34.45
N LYS A 322 2.35 -32.19 33.62
CA LYS A 322 2.32 -33.65 33.48
C LYS A 322 1.74 -34.08 32.13
N ASP A 323 2.04 -35.32 31.77
CA ASP A 323 1.41 -36.06 30.68
C ASP A 323 -0.12 -36.08 30.78
N GLY A 324 -0.83 -35.80 29.69
CA GLY A 324 -2.28 -36.00 29.60
C GLY A 324 -2.98 -35.19 28.52
N TYR A 325 -4.31 -35.27 28.51
CA TYR A 325 -5.17 -34.52 27.59
C TYR A 325 -5.50 -33.14 28.16
N TYR A 326 -5.43 -32.13 27.29
CA TYR A 326 -5.69 -30.72 27.59
C TYR A 326 -6.58 -30.11 26.50
N ARG A 327 -7.31 -29.06 26.86
CA ARG A 327 -8.12 -28.23 25.95
C ARG A 327 -7.46 -26.86 25.84
N ILE A 328 -7.49 -26.31 24.63
CA ILE A 328 -7.00 -24.95 24.36
C ILE A 328 -8.21 -24.03 24.17
N ALA A 329 -8.17 -22.87 24.80
CA ALA A 329 -9.13 -21.81 24.55
C ALA A 329 -8.44 -20.45 24.41
N MET A 330 -9.05 -19.57 23.63
CA MET A 330 -8.47 -18.28 23.24
C MET A 330 -9.47 -17.17 23.54
N LYS A 331 -9.09 -16.18 24.36
CA LYS A 331 -9.86 -14.94 24.51
C LYS A 331 -9.53 -14.05 23.32
N TYR A 332 -10.39 -14.06 22.31
CA TYR A 332 -10.22 -13.34 21.05
C TYR A 332 -11.33 -12.33 20.80
N LYS A 333 -11.08 -11.42 19.87
CA LYS A 333 -12.06 -10.51 19.28
C LYS A 333 -11.72 -10.34 17.80
N GLN A 334 -12.70 -10.59 16.95
CA GLN A 334 -12.67 -10.24 15.53
C GLN A 334 -13.84 -9.27 15.32
N ASP A 335 -13.57 -8.03 14.95
CA ASP A 335 -14.63 -7.04 14.67
C ASP A 335 -14.41 -6.27 13.37
N SER A 336 -13.45 -6.70 12.55
CA SER A 336 -12.98 -5.99 11.35
C SER A 336 -13.69 -6.40 10.06
N LEU A 337 -13.74 -7.70 9.72
CA LEU A 337 -14.51 -8.19 8.55
C LEU A 337 -15.93 -8.51 9.02
N ARG A 338 -16.91 -7.75 8.56
CA ARG A 338 -18.22 -7.73 9.21
C ARG A 338 -19.05 -8.97 8.85
N ASP A 339 -19.51 -9.66 9.89
CA ASP A 339 -20.33 -10.87 9.80
C ASP A 339 -19.60 -12.03 9.05
N MET A 340 -18.25 -11.96 8.97
CA MET A 340 -17.36 -12.88 8.25
C MET A 340 -16.30 -13.48 9.20
N PRO A 341 -16.03 -14.80 9.17
CA PRO A 341 -14.97 -15.40 9.97
C PRO A 341 -13.56 -15.08 9.43
N VAL A 342 -12.55 -15.24 10.29
CA VAL A 342 -11.13 -15.18 9.95
C VAL A 342 -10.45 -16.50 10.29
N PHE A 343 -9.47 -16.91 9.49
CA PHE A 343 -8.89 -18.26 9.57
C PHE A 343 -7.47 -18.23 10.14
N ARG A 344 -7.11 -19.29 10.87
CA ARG A 344 -5.76 -19.53 11.38
C ARG A 344 -5.36 -20.98 11.20
N GLN A 345 -4.13 -21.20 10.76
CA GLN A 345 -3.46 -22.47 10.94
C GLN A 345 -2.91 -22.54 12.36
N ILE A 346 -3.20 -23.63 13.07
CA ILE A 346 -2.80 -23.85 14.46
C ILE A 346 -1.86 -25.07 14.52
N ALA A 347 -0.61 -24.84 14.94
CA ALA A 347 0.41 -25.85 15.07
C ALA A 347 0.90 -26.00 16.51
N ILE A 348 1.20 -27.24 16.90
CA ILE A 348 1.81 -27.63 18.17
C ILE A 348 3.20 -28.19 17.84
N ASP A 349 4.24 -27.69 18.52
CA ASP A 349 5.63 -28.12 18.36
C ASP A 349 6.08 -28.17 16.88
N GLY A 350 5.64 -27.18 16.11
CA GLY A 350 5.93 -27.03 14.68
C GLY A 350 5.08 -27.89 13.73
N LYS A 351 4.05 -28.60 14.21
CA LYS A 351 3.19 -29.47 13.38
C LYS A 351 1.70 -29.18 13.59
N VAL A 352 0.92 -29.17 12.52
CA VAL A 352 -0.54 -29.15 12.60
C VAL A 352 -1.01 -30.53 13.11
N PRO A 353 -1.65 -30.66 14.29
CA PRO A 353 -1.90 -31.96 14.90
C PRO A 353 -2.93 -32.83 14.17
N PHE A 354 -3.92 -32.18 13.55
CA PHE A 354 -4.99 -32.79 12.76
C PHE A 354 -5.65 -31.76 11.85
N ARG A 355 -6.34 -32.22 10.79
CA ARG A 355 -6.79 -31.43 9.63
C ARG A 355 -7.70 -30.27 10.01
N GLU A 356 -8.54 -30.45 11.02
CA GLU A 356 -9.49 -29.43 11.50
C GLU A 356 -8.80 -28.19 12.13
N LEU A 357 -7.48 -28.24 12.36
CA LEU A 357 -6.64 -27.10 12.80
C LEU A 357 -5.84 -26.45 11.68
N GLN A 358 -5.95 -26.95 10.45
CA GLN A 358 -5.23 -26.39 9.30
C GLN A 358 -5.84 -25.06 8.86
N ASP A 359 -7.17 -25.02 8.78
CA ASP A 359 -7.96 -23.90 8.25
C ASP A 359 -9.00 -23.45 9.31
N TYR A 360 -8.57 -23.22 10.57
CA TYR A 360 -9.49 -23.07 11.71
C TYR A 360 -10.14 -21.68 11.77
N GLY A 361 -11.48 -21.63 11.71
CA GLY A 361 -12.27 -20.40 11.65
C GLY A 361 -12.65 -19.79 13.01
N PHE A 362 -12.32 -18.51 13.19
CA PHE A 362 -12.78 -17.64 14.28
C PHE A 362 -13.92 -16.74 13.79
N GLN A 363 -15.08 -16.84 14.43
CA GLN A 363 -16.31 -16.15 14.01
C GLN A 363 -16.33 -14.66 14.35
N TYR A 364 -17.14 -13.88 13.63
CA TYR A 364 -17.31 -12.44 13.85
C TYR A 364 -17.82 -12.15 15.26
N SER A 365 -17.15 -11.26 16.00
CA SER A 365 -17.67 -10.75 17.27
C SER A 365 -17.19 -9.38 17.72
N LYS A 366 -18.15 -8.47 17.85
CA LYS A 366 -18.00 -7.13 18.44
C LYS A 366 -17.53 -7.14 19.91
N SER A 367 -17.53 -8.30 20.58
CA SER A 367 -17.13 -8.48 21.97
C SER A 367 -16.11 -9.59 22.14
N TRP A 368 -15.30 -9.51 23.20
CA TRP A 368 -14.37 -10.56 23.58
C TRP A 368 -15.08 -11.90 23.83
N ASN A 369 -14.62 -12.98 23.21
CA ASN A 369 -15.14 -14.33 23.42
C ASN A 369 -14.00 -15.27 23.79
N ASN A 370 -14.29 -16.29 24.60
CA ASN A 370 -13.38 -17.41 24.79
C ASN A 370 -13.79 -18.51 23.79
N ALA A 371 -13.15 -18.58 22.62
CA ALA A 371 -13.31 -19.75 21.75
C ALA A 371 -12.57 -20.93 22.39
N VAL A 372 -13.24 -22.06 22.58
CA VAL A 372 -12.58 -23.33 22.90
C VAL A 372 -12.42 -24.09 21.58
N LEU A 373 -11.23 -24.59 21.29
CA LEU A 373 -10.99 -25.28 20.02
C LEU A 373 -11.91 -26.51 19.89
N GLY A 374 -12.67 -26.59 18.80
CA GLY A 374 -13.66 -27.65 18.53
C GLY A 374 -15.00 -27.52 19.28
N GLY A 375 -15.15 -26.56 20.20
CA GLY A 375 -16.37 -26.39 20.99
C GLY A 375 -17.36 -25.37 20.41
N SER A 376 -18.51 -25.22 21.07
CA SER A 376 -19.53 -24.22 20.69
C SER A 376 -18.98 -22.79 20.65
N GLY A 377 -19.26 -22.09 19.55
CA GLY A 377 -18.58 -20.83 19.19
C GLY A 377 -17.41 -20.98 18.21
N SER A 378 -17.22 -22.18 17.64
CA SER A 378 -16.34 -22.46 16.50
C SER A 378 -17.07 -23.24 15.40
N ASP A 379 -16.58 -23.15 14.16
CA ASP A 379 -17.29 -23.61 12.96
C ASP A 379 -16.92 -25.04 12.52
N SER A 380 -16.33 -25.85 13.42
CA SER A 380 -15.62 -27.08 13.03
C SER A 380 -16.52 -28.27 12.65
N GLY A 381 -17.84 -28.09 12.58
CA GLY A 381 -18.80 -29.10 12.14
C GLY A 381 -18.88 -30.39 12.98
N SER A 382 -18.19 -30.44 14.12
CA SER A 382 -17.92 -31.67 14.89
C SER A 382 -18.51 -31.67 16.31
N GLY A 383 -19.80 -31.35 16.44
CA GLY A 383 -20.55 -31.48 17.70
C GLY A 383 -20.24 -30.43 18.78
N ASP A 384 -20.86 -30.58 19.96
CA ASP A 384 -20.70 -29.68 21.12
C ASP A 384 -19.39 -29.92 21.92
N GLU A 385 -18.50 -30.82 21.47
CA GLU A 385 -17.38 -31.34 22.27
C GLU A 385 -16.02 -30.74 21.88
N PRO A 386 -15.31 -30.07 22.81
CA PRO A 386 -13.96 -29.53 22.57
C PRO A 386 -12.92 -30.56 22.10
N TYR A 387 -11.98 -30.10 21.29
CA TYR A 387 -10.77 -30.84 20.96
C TYR A 387 -9.83 -30.98 22.17
N GLU A 388 -9.32 -32.20 22.34
CA GLU A 388 -8.37 -32.56 23.38
C GLU A 388 -7.01 -32.92 22.77
N PHE A 389 -5.97 -32.30 23.32
CA PHE A 389 -4.59 -32.36 22.88
C PHE A 389 -3.80 -33.16 23.90
N TYR A 390 -3.11 -34.22 23.47
CA TYR A 390 -2.17 -34.92 24.34
C TYR A 390 -0.85 -34.16 24.41
N PHE A 391 -0.50 -33.66 25.59
CA PHE A 391 0.81 -33.09 25.88
C PHE A 391 1.61 -34.00 26.81
N THR A 392 2.91 -34.10 26.56
CA THR A 392 3.88 -34.70 27.49
C THR A 392 4.24 -33.71 28.58
N LYS A 393 4.85 -34.17 29.68
CA LYS A 393 5.40 -33.26 30.68
C LYS A 393 6.56 -32.41 30.12
N GLY A 394 6.45 -31.10 30.25
CA GLY A 394 7.52 -30.13 29.93
C GLY A 394 7.07 -29.04 28.96
N LYS A 395 8.04 -28.40 28.31
CA LYS A 395 7.79 -27.31 27.37
C LYS A 395 7.11 -27.78 26.08
N HIS A 396 6.10 -27.05 25.67
CA HIS A 396 5.43 -27.15 24.37
C HIS A 396 5.29 -25.75 23.74
N ALA A 397 5.29 -25.69 22.41
CA ALA A 397 5.13 -24.48 21.63
C ALA A 397 3.81 -24.50 20.86
N LEU A 398 2.99 -23.45 21.03
CA LEU A 398 1.79 -23.19 20.23
C LEU A 398 2.11 -22.10 19.22
N THR A 399 1.99 -22.40 17.94
CA THR A 399 2.14 -21.44 16.84
C THR A 399 0.79 -21.23 16.17
N MET A 400 0.44 -19.96 15.91
CA MET A 400 -0.68 -19.61 15.05
C MET A 400 -0.21 -18.77 13.88
N ALA A 401 -0.62 -19.14 12.68
CA ALA A 401 -0.36 -18.38 11.45
C ALA A 401 -1.67 -17.90 10.82
N VAL A 402 -1.65 -16.71 10.23
CA VAL A 402 -2.78 -16.18 9.43
C VAL A 402 -2.98 -17.08 8.22
N ASP A 403 -4.20 -17.58 8.06
CA ASP A 403 -4.60 -18.38 6.92
C ASP A 403 -5.59 -17.59 6.05
N LEU A 404 -5.40 -17.71 4.73
CA LEU A 404 -6.19 -17.10 3.65
C LEU A 404 -6.71 -18.16 2.65
N GLU A 405 -6.31 -19.43 2.75
CA GLU A 405 -6.66 -20.47 1.79
C GLU A 405 -8.19 -20.68 1.62
N PRO A 406 -9.03 -20.55 2.68
CA PRO A 406 -10.49 -20.59 2.55
C PRO A 406 -11.09 -19.44 1.73
N ILE A 407 -10.39 -18.31 1.61
CA ILE A 407 -10.87 -17.10 0.89
C ILE A 407 -10.26 -16.99 -0.51
N ARG A 408 -9.10 -17.62 -0.76
CA ARG A 408 -8.40 -17.64 -2.06
C ARG A 408 -9.31 -17.89 -3.28
N PRO A 409 -10.28 -18.82 -3.28
CA PRO A 409 -11.14 -19.03 -4.45
C PRO A 409 -11.93 -17.78 -4.87
N LEU A 410 -12.35 -16.95 -3.92
CA LEU A 410 -13.01 -15.69 -4.24
C LEU A 410 -12.02 -14.65 -4.77
N THR A 411 -10.79 -14.56 -4.23
CA THR A 411 -9.79 -13.61 -4.74
C THR A 411 -9.40 -13.94 -6.18
N GLU A 412 -9.17 -15.23 -6.50
CA GLU A 412 -8.91 -15.71 -7.86
C GLU A 412 -10.06 -15.37 -8.83
N VAL A 413 -11.32 -15.57 -8.41
CA VAL A 413 -12.49 -15.23 -9.21
C VAL A 413 -12.58 -13.71 -9.44
N ILE A 414 -12.35 -12.90 -8.40
CA ILE A 414 -12.37 -11.43 -8.52
C ILE A 414 -11.28 -10.95 -9.48
N GLU A 415 -10.05 -11.44 -9.33
CA GLU A 415 -8.91 -10.99 -10.15
C GLU A 415 -9.11 -11.35 -11.63
N ASN A 416 -9.53 -12.59 -11.94
CA ASN A 416 -9.92 -12.97 -13.29
C ASN A 416 -11.09 -12.12 -13.81
N GLN A 417 -12.11 -11.84 -12.99
CA GLN A 417 -13.24 -11.01 -13.43
C GLN A 417 -12.82 -9.57 -13.74
N MET A 418 -11.95 -8.96 -12.94
CA MET A 418 -11.40 -7.64 -13.22
C MET A 418 -10.56 -7.61 -14.52
N GLU A 419 -9.78 -8.66 -14.79
CA GLU A 419 -9.04 -8.83 -16.05
C GLU A 419 -9.99 -8.90 -17.27
N GLN A 420 -11.05 -9.71 -17.19
CA GLN A 420 -12.01 -9.88 -18.29
C GLN A 420 -12.86 -8.63 -18.52
N ILE A 421 -13.32 -7.95 -17.46
CA ILE A 421 -14.03 -6.66 -17.53
C ILE A 421 -13.17 -5.63 -18.26
N SER A 422 -11.87 -5.59 -17.98
CA SER A 422 -10.96 -4.69 -18.66
C SER A 422 -10.83 -5.01 -20.14
N LYS A 423 -10.53 -6.28 -20.51
CA LYS A 423 -10.43 -6.68 -21.92
C LYS A 423 -11.65 -6.27 -22.73
N LEU A 424 -12.84 -6.51 -22.18
CA LEU A 424 -14.11 -6.11 -22.79
C LEU A 424 -14.29 -4.57 -22.87
N SER A 425 -13.96 -3.83 -21.81
CA SER A 425 -13.96 -2.36 -21.81
C SER A 425 -13.13 -1.76 -22.95
N LEU A 426 -11.99 -2.39 -23.22
CA LEU A 426 -11.01 -1.97 -24.23
C LEU A 426 -11.43 -2.36 -25.65
N GLU A 427 -12.10 -3.50 -25.81
CA GLU A 427 -12.76 -3.89 -27.06
C GLU A 427 -13.89 -2.92 -27.42
N ILE A 428 -14.73 -2.55 -26.44
CA ILE A 428 -15.80 -1.55 -26.62
C ILE A 428 -15.22 -0.19 -27.04
N ARG A 429 -14.19 0.31 -26.36
CA ARG A 429 -13.55 1.59 -26.70
C ARG A 429 -12.95 1.61 -28.11
N LYS A 430 -12.41 0.49 -28.60
CA LYS A 430 -11.94 0.36 -29.99
C LYS A 430 -13.07 0.46 -31.01
N LEU A 431 -14.24 -0.10 -30.69
CA LEU A 431 -15.43 -0.02 -31.55
C LEU A 431 -16.09 1.36 -31.53
N THR A 432 -16.08 2.06 -30.38
CA THR A 432 -16.74 3.36 -30.23
C THR A 432 -15.85 4.58 -30.53
N GLY A 433 -14.54 4.39 -30.66
CA GLY A 433 -13.59 5.49 -30.86
C GLY A 433 -13.56 6.47 -29.68
N ASN A 434 -13.84 5.97 -28.47
CA ASN A 434 -14.00 6.77 -27.24
C ASN A 434 -15.13 7.81 -27.23
N HIS A 435 -16.02 7.83 -28.23
CA HIS A 435 -17.18 8.73 -28.23
C HIS A 435 -18.36 8.15 -27.41
N THR A 436 -18.77 8.85 -26.36
CA THR A 436 -20.04 8.60 -25.66
C THR A 436 -21.12 9.53 -26.22
N ASP A 437 -21.97 9.02 -27.11
CA ASP A 437 -23.14 9.74 -27.62
C ASP A 437 -24.42 9.04 -27.16
N ALA A 438 -25.19 9.74 -26.32
CA ALA A 438 -26.45 9.27 -25.75
C ALA A 438 -27.58 9.15 -26.79
N TYR A 439 -27.40 9.69 -27.99
CA TYR A 439 -28.34 9.63 -29.11
C TYR A 439 -27.87 8.69 -30.24
N ARG A 440 -26.74 8.00 -30.05
CA ARG A 440 -26.21 7.01 -30.98
C ARG A 440 -26.49 5.60 -30.48
N ASP A 441 -27.24 4.85 -31.28
CA ASP A 441 -27.39 3.41 -31.09
C ASP A 441 -26.10 2.69 -31.55
N TRP A 442 -25.71 1.64 -30.83
CA TRP A 442 -24.50 0.86 -31.06
C TRP A 442 -24.85 -0.62 -31.17
N ASP A 443 -24.69 -1.22 -32.34
CA ASP A 443 -24.94 -2.66 -32.54
C ASP A 443 -23.78 -3.53 -31.99
N LEU A 444 -23.37 -3.32 -30.73
CA LEU A 444 -22.27 -4.05 -30.08
C LEU A 444 -22.47 -5.56 -30.19
N SER A 445 -23.70 -6.04 -30.10
CA SER A 445 -24.05 -7.46 -30.19
C SER A 445 -23.67 -8.12 -31.53
N GLU A 446 -23.46 -7.34 -32.60
CA GLU A 446 -22.92 -7.85 -33.88
C GLU A 446 -21.40 -7.99 -33.85
N TYR A 447 -20.69 -7.10 -33.14
CA TYR A 447 -19.22 -7.08 -33.05
C TYR A 447 -18.68 -7.95 -31.90
N ILE A 448 -19.43 -8.10 -30.81
CA ILE A 448 -19.09 -8.87 -29.61
C ILE A 448 -20.20 -9.92 -29.36
N PRO A 449 -20.19 -11.07 -30.04
CA PRO A 449 -21.25 -12.06 -29.94
C PRO A 449 -21.35 -12.69 -28.54
N ASN A 450 -22.58 -12.79 -28.01
CA ASN A 450 -22.89 -13.33 -26.66
C ASN A 450 -22.43 -12.42 -25.49
N LEU A 451 -22.34 -11.10 -25.70
CA LEU A 451 -22.06 -10.11 -24.65
C LEU A 451 -23.01 -10.24 -23.44
N ASP A 452 -24.30 -10.46 -23.70
CA ASP A 452 -25.35 -10.77 -22.71
C ASP A 452 -24.99 -11.97 -21.81
N LYS A 453 -24.61 -13.10 -22.41
CA LYS A 453 -24.27 -14.33 -21.68
C LYS A 453 -22.94 -14.21 -20.95
N THR A 454 -22.03 -13.41 -21.48
CA THR A 454 -20.72 -13.15 -20.88
C THR A 454 -20.90 -12.42 -19.56
N LEU A 455 -21.61 -11.28 -19.58
CA LEU A 455 -21.94 -10.50 -18.39
C LEU A 455 -22.79 -11.31 -17.38
N THR A 456 -23.76 -12.10 -17.88
CA THR A 456 -24.59 -12.97 -17.03
C THR A 456 -23.76 -14.07 -16.36
N GLY A 457 -22.90 -14.76 -17.10
CA GLY A 457 -22.03 -15.82 -16.56
C GLY A 457 -20.99 -15.29 -15.56
N TRP A 458 -20.57 -14.04 -15.70
CA TRP A 458 -19.75 -13.36 -14.69
C TRP A 458 -20.56 -13.12 -13.40
N ALA A 459 -21.79 -12.61 -13.49
CA ALA A 459 -22.67 -12.47 -12.33
C ALA A 459 -22.96 -13.81 -11.64
N ASP A 460 -23.22 -14.88 -12.41
CA ASP A 460 -23.44 -16.24 -11.89
C ASP A 460 -22.24 -16.77 -11.09
N GLN A 461 -21.00 -16.46 -11.51
CA GLN A 461 -19.78 -16.82 -10.77
C GLN A 461 -19.65 -16.07 -9.45
N LEU A 462 -19.86 -14.75 -9.45
CA LEU A 462 -19.81 -13.94 -8.23
C LEU A 462 -20.88 -14.38 -7.20
N GLU A 463 -22.10 -14.69 -7.68
CA GLU A 463 -23.17 -15.23 -6.84
C GLU A 463 -22.87 -16.66 -6.33
N SER A 464 -22.15 -17.48 -7.11
CA SER A 464 -21.70 -18.80 -6.69
C SER A 464 -20.70 -18.73 -5.54
N GLU A 465 -19.68 -17.87 -5.62
CA GLU A 465 -18.71 -17.67 -4.53
C GLU A 465 -19.36 -17.06 -3.29
N TYR A 466 -20.29 -16.09 -3.46
CA TYR A 466 -21.12 -15.59 -2.36
C TYR A 466 -21.86 -16.74 -1.66
N GLY A 467 -22.54 -17.61 -2.42
CA GLY A 467 -23.28 -18.75 -1.87
C GLY A 467 -22.42 -19.84 -1.24
N LYS A 468 -21.10 -19.87 -1.49
CA LYS A 468 -20.14 -20.73 -0.77
C LYS A 468 -19.71 -20.08 0.54
N LEU A 469 -19.17 -18.86 0.47
CA LEU A 469 -18.63 -18.18 1.65
C LEU A 469 -19.70 -17.83 2.68
N ASN A 470 -20.93 -17.52 2.26
CA ASN A 470 -22.02 -17.23 3.20
C ASN A 470 -22.39 -18.42 4.10
N LYS A 471 -21.93 -19.64 3.79
CA LYS A 471 -22.11 -20.82 4.66
C LYS A 471 -21.12 -20.88 5.83
N LEU A 472 -20.05 -20.08 5.79
CA LEU A 472 -19.04 -19.97 6.85
C LEU A 472 -19.50 -19.03 7.98
N ASN A 473 -20.65 -18.35 7.81
CA ASN A 473 -21.28 -17.60 8.88
C ASN A 473 -22.12 -18.56 9.74
N ALA A 474 -21.64 -18.85 10.95
CA ALA A 474 -22.31 -19.76 11.89
C ALA A 474 -23.74 -19.31 12.30
N ASP A 475 -24.04 -18.01 12.23
CA ASP A 475 -25.38 -17.46 12.50
C ASP A 475 -26.36 -17.68 11.31
N GLY A 476 -25.88 -18.14 10.15
CA GLY A 476 -26.69 -18.36 8.94
C GLY A 476 -27.21 -17.09 8.26
N GLY A 477 -26.77 -15.91 8.71
CA GLY A 477 -27.12 -14.61 8.13
C GLY A 477 -26.28 -14.23 6.91
N GLU A 478 -26.63 -13.13 6.26
CA GLU A 478 -25.84 -12.56 5.16
C GLU A 478 -24.50 -11.99 5.66
N ILE A 479 -23.40 -12.30 4.96
CA ILE A 479 -22.09 -11.73 5.25
C ILE A 479 -22.04 -10.30 4.71
N ALA A 480 -22.09 -9.32 5.61
CA ALA A 480 -22.14 -7.91 5.25
C ALA A 480 -20.88 -7.42 4.50
N GLU A 481 -19.73 -8.08 4.68
CA GLU A 481 -18.50 -7.75 3.94
C GLU A 481 -18.65 -8.02 2.44
N LEU A 482 -19.42 -9.04 2.04
CA LEU A 482 -19.61 -9.43 0.64
C LEU A 482 -20.65 -8.57 -0.12
N ASN A 483 -21.16 -7.49 0.48
CA ASN A 483 -22.13 -6.58 -0.15
C ASN A 483 -21.65 -5.94 -1.47
N ASN A 484 -20.33 -5.80 -1.66
CA ASN A 484 -19.80 -5.32 -2.94
C ASN A 484 -19.91 -6.38 -4.04
N LEU A 485 -19.79 -7.67 -3.68
CA LEU A 485 -19.89 -8.80 -4.60
C LEU A 485 -21.29 -8.92 -5.19
N THR A 486 -22.32 -8.81 -4.34
CA THR A 486 -23.73 -8.88 -4.75
C THR A 486 -24.16 -7.67 -5.58
N LYS A 487 -23.66 -6.46 -5.24
CA LYS A 487 -23.85 -5.25 -6.07
C LYS A 487 -23.19 -5.38 -7.44
N ALA A 488 -21.96 -5.87 -7.50
CA ALA A 488 -21.23 -6.12 -8.75
C ALA A 488 -21.99 -7.10 -9.64
N ALA A 489 -22.46 -8.24 -9.10
CA ALA A 489 -23.30 -9.19 -9.83
C ALA A 489 -24.61 -8.56 -10.33
N SER A 490 -25.31 -7.80 -9.48
CA SER A 490 -26.55 -7.11 -9.87
C SER A 490 -26.34 -6.06 -10.97
N GLN A 491 -25.22 -5.32 -10.93
CA GLN A 491 -24.85 -4.39 -12.00
C GLN A 491 -24.54 -5.13 -13.31
N LEU A 492 -23.76 -6.22 -13.27
CA LEU A 492 -23.49 -7.06 -14.44
C LEU A 492 -24.77 -7.58 -15.09
N ARG A 493 -25.75 -8.06 -14.30
CA ARG A 493 -27.08 -8.45 -14.82
C ARG A 493 -27.82 -7.29 -15.47
N SER A 494 -27.86 -6.11 -14.84
CA SER A 494 -28.51 -4.92 -15.44
C SER A 494 -27.80 -4.41 -16.70
N LEU A 495 -26.50 -4.67 -16.87
CA LEU A 495 -25.77 -4.37 -18.10
C LEU A 495 -26.05 -5.42 -19.19
N ALA A 496 -26.28 -6.68 -18.81
CA ALA A 496 -26.65 -7.77 -19.73
C ALA A 496 -28.07 -7.64 -20.32
N GLU A 497 -28.98 -6.89 -19.67
CA GLU A 497 -30.34 -6.63 -20.17
C GLU A 497 -30.36 -5.76 -21.43
N GLU A 498 -29.41 -4.83 -21.56
CA GLU A 498 -29.30 -3.90 -22.70
C GLU A 498 -27.81 -3.78 -23.12
N PRO A 499 -27.20 -4.85 -23.67
CA PRO A 499 -25.76 -4.93 -23.91
C PRO A 499 -25.28 -3.87 -24.90
N ASP A 500 -26.10 -3.51 -25.87
CA ASP A 500 -25.85 -2.46 -26.86
C ASP A 500 -25.74 -1.04 -26.24
N LYS A 501 -26.29 -0.82 -25.04
CA LYS A 501 -26.14 0.43 -24.29
C LYS A 501 -24.91 0.48 -23.38
N LEU A 502 -24.10 -0.58 -23.33
CA LEU A 502 -22.89 -0.65 -22.52
C LEU A 502 -21.90 0.51 -22.73
N PRO A 503 -21.67 1.07 -23.95
CA PRO A 503 -20.77 2.21 -24.14
C PRO A 503 -21.23 3.48 -23.41
N ASN A 504 -22.54 3.66 -23.28
CA ASN A 504 -23.15 4.77 -22.57
C ASN A 504 -23.31 4.48 -21.06
N ARG A 505 -22.87 3.30 -20.59
CA ARG A 505 -22.95 2.82 -19.20
C ARG A 505 -21.59 2.38 -18.63
N MET A 506 -20.49 2.77 -19.27
CA MET A 506 -19.13 2.43 -18.82
C MET A 506 -18.85 2.86 -17.37
N ALA A 507 -19.44 3.97 -16.93
CA ALA A 507 -19.41 4.48 -15.55
C ALA A 507 -20.09 3.56 -14.48
N LEU A 508 -20.75 2.49 -14.92
CA LEU A 508 -21.26 1.41 -14.07
C LEU A 508 -20.50 0.09 -14.28
N PHE A 509 -19.78 -0.05 -15.39
CA PHE A 509 -19.11 -1.28 -15.78
C PHE A 509 -17.63 -1.29 -15.33
N SER A 510 -16.81 -0.41 -15.90
CA SER A 510 -15.36 -0.37 -15.70
C SER A 510 -14.80 0.98 -15.27
N GLU A 511 -15.62 2.03 -15.24
CA GLU A 511 -15.19 3.41 -15.00
C GLU A 511 -15.91 4.01 -13.80
N GLY A 512 -15.25 4.91 -13.07
CA GLY A 512 -15.86 5.59 -11.93
C GLY A 512 -16.00 4.76 -10.66
N SER A 513 -16.29 5.46 -9.56
CA SER A 513 -16.15 4.99 -8.17
C SER A 513 -17.26 4.03 -7.70
N THR A 514 -18.18 3.65 -8.57
CA THR A 514 -19.26 2.68 -8.27
C THR A 514 -19.43 1.64 -9.37
N SER A 515 -18.40 1.45 -10.21
CA SER A 515 -18.36 0.42 -11.25
C SER A 515 -18.21 -0.98 -10.65
N VAL A 516 -18.54 -1.99 -11.46
CA VAL A 516 -18.23 -3.40 -11.15
C VAL A 516 -16.73 -3.54 -10.82
N SER A 517 -15.84 -2.99 -11.65
CA SER A 517 -14.38 -2.99 -11.38
C SER A 517 -14.00 -2.40 -10.02
N GLN A 518 -14.54 -1.23 -9.66
CA GLN A 518 -14.23 -0.59 -8.38
C GLN A 518 -14.78 -1.41 -7.20
N LEU A 519 -16.04 -1.86 -7.26
CA LEU A 519 -16.67 -2.64 -6.19
C LEU A 519 -15.90 -3.92 -5.89
N LEU A 520 -15.44 -4.61 -6.95
CA LEU A 520 -14.63 -5.81 -6.85
C LEU A 520 -13.22 -5.52 -6.29
N GLY A 521 -12.56 -4.45 -6.75
CA GLY A 521 -11.26 -4.01 -6.22
C GLY A 521 -11.29 -3.61 -4.73
N ASP A 522 -12.33 -2.87 -4.32
CA ASP A 522 -12.59 -2.48 -2.92
C ASP A 522 -12.90 -3.69 -2.01
N LEU A 523 -13.46 -4.76 -2.57
CA LEU A 523 -13.69 -6.00 -1.85
C LEU A 523 -12.38 -6.77 -1.71
N LEU A 524 -11.63 -6.93 -2.82
CA LEU A 524 -10.36 -7.64 -2.88
C LEU A 524 -9.37 -7.11 -1.83
N GLN A 525 -9.18 -5.79 -1.73
CA GLN A 525 -8.29 -5.18 -0.73
C GLN A 525 -8.66 -5.52 0.72
N ARG A 526 -9.94 -5.78 1.00
CA ARG A 526 -10.42 -6.07 2.36
C ARG A 526 -10.36 -7.55 2.70
N ILE A 527 -10.72 -8.44 1.77
CA ILE A 527 -10.77 -9.89 2.03
C ILE A 527 -9.39 -10.58 1.97
N THR A 528 -8.36 -9.95 1.40
CA THR A 528 -6.97 -10.43 1.45
C THR A 528 -6.29 -10.23 2.81
N HIS A 529 -6.99 -9.64 3.78
CA HIS A 529 -6.51 -9.45 5.15
C HIS A 529 -7.45 -10.15 6.13
N SER A 530 -6.87 -10.87 7.09
CA SER A 530 -7.56 -11.73 8.06
C SER A 530 -7.22 -11.30 9.51
N PRO A 531 -7.55 -10.05 9.92
CA PRO A 531 -7.14 -9.48 11.21
C PRO A 531 -7.88 -10.11 12.40
N MET A 532 -7.19 -10.28 13.52
CA MET A 532 -7.78 -10.71 14.80
C MET A 532 -7.04 -10.08 15.97
N ALA A 533 -7.76 -9.74 17.04
CA ALA A 533 -7.18 -9.38 18.34
C ALA A 533 -7.27 -10.55 19.32
N LEU A 534 -6.22 -10.77 20.10
CA LEU A 534 -6.08 -11.84 21.09
C LEU A 534 -5.65 -11.23 22.44
N ASP A 535 -6.16 -11.74 23.55
CA ASP A 535 -5.82 -11.31 24.92
C ASP A 535 -5.07 -12.42 25.67
N LYS A 536 -5.64 -13.63 25.68
CA LYS A 536 -5.11 -14.77 26.44
C LYS A 536 -5.28 -16.07 25.70
N ILE A 537 -4.33 -16.97 25.92
CA ILE A 537 -4.45 -18.38 25.59
C ILE A 537 -4.52 -19.16 26.92
N TYR A 538 -5.49 -20.05 27.02
CA TYR A 538 -5.73 -20.92 28.16
C TYR A 538 -5.47 -22.37 27.77
N VAL A 539 -4.62 -23.06 28.52
CA VAL A 539 -4.42 -24.52 28.39
C VAL A 539 -4.88 -25.18 29.69
N TYR A 540 -5.90 -26.04 29.62
CA TYR A 540 -6.62 -26.52 30.81
C TYR A 540 -7.19 -27.93 30.61
N GLN A 541 -7.74 -28.54 31.67
CA GLN A 541 -8.34 -29.89 31.59
C GLN A 541 -9.81 -29.84 32.03
N GLU A 542 -10.06 -29.40 33.26
CA GLU A 542 -11.40 -29.11 33.79
C GLU A 542 -11.50 -27.68 34.33
N GLY A 543 -12.72 -27.25 34.62
CA GLY A 543 -13.03 -25.94 35.21
C GLY A 543 -13.73 -24.98 34.25
N LYS A 544 -14.11 -23.81 34.77
CA LYS A 544 -14.73 -22.73 34.00
C LYS A 544 -13.72 -21.64 33.72
N LEU A 545 -13.59 -21.24 32.47
CA LEU A 545 -12.74 -20.12 32.06
C LEU A 545 -13.24 -18.79 32.67
N PRO A 546 -12.34 -17.82 32.90
CA PRO A 546 -12.73 -16.46 33.29
C PRO A 546 -13.70 -15.83 32.29
N LYS A 547 -14.59 -14.93 32.74
CA LYS A 547 -15.50 -14.23 31.84
C LYS A 547 -14.73 -13.37 30.84
N ALA A 548 -15.02 -13.54 29.55
CA ALA A 548 -14.36 -12.81 28.48
C ALA A 548 -14.64 -11.29 28.51
N ASN A 549 -15.82 -10.88 28.99
CA ASN A 549 -16.24 -9.48 29.10
C ASN A 549 -16.44 -9.02 30.55
N ALA A 550 -16.04 -7.78 30.82
CA ALA A 550 -16.43 -7.05 32.02
C ALA A 550 -17.93 -6.79 32.04
N GLY A 551 -18.55 -6.90 33.23
CA GLY A 551 -19.97 -6.59 33.41
C GLY A 551 -20.30 -5.11 33.20
N PHE A 552 -21.54 -4.81 32.80
CA PHE A 552 -22.02 -3.47 32.44
C PHE A 552 -21.63 -2.37 33.43
N PHE A 553 -21.85 -2.59 34.74
CA PHE A 553 -21.49 -1.61 35.78
C PHE A 553 -19.99 -1.31 35.86
N LYS A 554 -19.11 -2.29 35.60
CA LYS A 554 -17.66 -2.08 35.53
C LYS A 554 -17.32 -1.22 34.30
N LYS A 555 -17.82 -1.59 33.11
CA LYS A 555 -17.60 -0.81 31.87
C LYS A 555 -18.12 0.64 32.04
N PHE A 556 -19.31 0.84 32.61
CA PHE A 556 -19.86 2.18 32.88
C PHE A 556 -18.98 2.99 33.85
N ARG A 557 -18.58 2.41 34.99
CA ARG A 557 -17.70 3.10 35.96
C ARG A 557 -16.37 3.53 35.35
N GLU A 558 -15.74 2.65 34.56
CA GLU A 558 -14.46 2.97 33.91
C GLU A 558 -14.63 3.99 32.77
N SER A 559 -15.75 3.98 32.04
CA SER A 559 -16.05 5.04 31.06
C SER A 559 -16.32 6.39 31.72
N VAL A 560 -17.01 6.44 32.87
CA VAL A 560 -17.19 7.70 33.64
C VAL A 560 -15.85 8.21 34.16
N LYS A 561 -14.99 7.34 34.72
CA LYS A 561 -13.62 7.72 35.11
C LYS A 561 -12.82 8.27 33.93
N ARG A 562 -12.81 7.58 32.77
CA ARG A 562 -12.10 8.01 31.56
C ARG A 562 -12.61 9.36 31.04
N PHE A 563 -13.92 9.59 31.08
CA PHE A 563 -14.49 10.90 30.74
C PHE A 563 -13.91 12.01 31.62
N PHE A 564 -13.92 11.88 32.95
CA PHE A 564 -13.30 12.88 33.83
C PHE A 564 -11.77 12.97 33.68
N LEU A 565 -11.09 11.85 33.42
CA LEU A 565 -9.65 11.84 33.13
C LEU A 565 -9.32 12.54 31.81
N SER A 566 -10.18 12.48 30.79
CA SER A 566 -9.91 13.13 29.49
C SER A 566 -9.88 14.66 29.54
N PHE A 567 -10.47 15.28 30.57
CA PHE A 567 -10.34 16.73 30.84
C PHE A 567 -9.08 17.11 31.64
N THR A 568 -8.35 16.13 32.18
CA THR A 568 -7.19 16.35 33.08
C THR A 568 -5.90 15.67 32.63
N LYS A 569 -5.99 14.62 31.80
CA LYS A 569 -4.89 13.93 31.14
C LYS A 569 -5.13 13.94 29.64
N GLN A 570 -4.25 14.64 28.92
CA GLN A 570 -4.18 14.58 27.48
C GLN A 570 -2.69 14.57 27.09
N SER A 571 -2.08 13.38 27.10
CA SER A 571 -0.69 13.17 26.66
C SER A 571 -0.53 13.63 25.21
N TYR A 572 0.55 14.36 24.92
CA TYR A 572 0.76 15.07 23.65
C TYR A 572 -0.33 16.10 23.31
N SER A 573 -0.92 16.75 24.30
CA SER A 573 -1.79 17.91 24.07
C SER A 573 -1.05 19.24 24.16
N ALA A 574 -1.56 20.19 23.37
CA ALA A 574 -1.17 21.59 23.37
C ALA A 574 -1.51 22.37 24.66
N SER A 575 -1.98 21.73 25.74
CA SER A 575 -2.37 22.44 26.96
C SER A 575 -1.17 23.01 27.72
N SER A 576 -1.28 24.29 28.10
CA SER A 576 -0.35 25.13 28.87
C SER A 576 1.14 24.98 28.54
N LYS A 577 1.67 25.94 27.79
CA LYS A 577 3.10 26.13 27.53
C LYS A 577 3.87 26.25 28.85
N SER A 578 4.71 25.26 29.17
CA SER A 578 5.74 25.41 30.20
C SER A 578 6.76 26.44 29.73
N SER A 579 7.27 27.29 30.62
CA SER A 579 8.28 28.29 30.26
C SER A 579 9.70 27.73 30.15
N THR A 580 9.88 26.42 30.37
CA THR A 580 11.19 25.74 30.44
C THR A 580 11.32 24.59 29.43
N GLU A 581 10.36 24.43 28.53
CA GLU A 581 10.35 23.39 27.50
C GLU A 581 10.10 24.03 26.14
N LEU A 582 10.73 23.48 25.10
CA LEU A 582 10.39 23.77 23.71
C LEU A 582 9.09 23.05 23.36
N ASN A 583 8.01 23.81 23.12
CA ASN A 583 6.71 23.23 22.77
C ASN A 583 6.56 23.15 21.25
N VAL A 584 6.59 21.92 20.73
CA VAL A 584 6.52 21.61 19.29
C VAL A 584 5.19 20.94 18.95
N TRP A 585 4.53 21.40 17.89
CA TRP A 585 3.30 20.75 17.39
C TRP A 585 3.61 19.91 16.15
N VAL A 586 3.08 18.69 16.08
CA VAL A 586 3.42 17.71 15.04
C VAL A 586 2.16 17.20 14.36
N HIS A 587 2.09 17.28 13.04
CA HIS A 587 1.01 16.72 12.21
C HIS A 587 1.35 15.29 11.73
N ASN A 588 1.59 14.38 12.68
CA ASN A 588 1.85 12.96 12.42
C ASN A 588 0.89 12.06 13.22
N SER A 589 0.93 10.75 12.96
CA SER A 589 0.25 9.75 13.78
C SER A 589 0.75 9.78 15.24
N ARG A 590 -0.05 9.23 16.17
CA ARG A 590 0.35 9.14 17.58
C ARG A 590 1.60 8.27 17.74
N GLU A 591 1.65 7.19 16.98
CA GLU A 591 2.70 6.19 16.94
C GLU A 591 4.03 6.83 16.54
N GLN A 592 4.05 7.60 15.45
CA GLN A 592 5.21 8.41 15.04
C GLN A 592 5.59 9.44 16.11
N VAL A 593 4.64 10.19 16.67
CA VAL A 593 4.94 11.22 17.71
C VAL A 593 5.50 10.59 19.00
N GLU A 594 5.05 9.39 19.38
CA GLU A 594 5.59 8.64 20.52
C GLU A 594 7.02 8.15 20.24
N LEU A 595 7.31 7.68 19.01
CA LEU A 595 8.66 7.32 18.57
C LEU A 595 9.60 8.55 18.54
N MET A 596 9.15 9.67 17.95
CA MET A 596 9.88 10.93 17.94
C MET A 596 10.20 11.42 19.36
N GLN A 597 9.23 11.39 20.28
CA GLN A 597 9.45 11.78 21.68
C GLN A 597 10.41 10.82 22.38
N LYS A 598 10.37 9.52 22.09
CA LYS A 598 11.34 8.56 22.63
C LYS A 598 12.78 8.88 22.18
N MET A 599 13.01 9.13 20.89
CA MET A 599 14.32 9.55 20.37
C MET A 599 14.80 10.87 20.98
N ILE A 600 13.89 11.82 21.18
CA ILE A 600 14.16 13.10 21.88
C ILE A 600 14.59 12.87 23.34
N ASP A 601 13.96 11.92 24.03
CA ASP A 601 14.19 11.64 25.45
C ASP A 601 15.47 10.82 25.67
N GLU A 602 15.78 9.90 24.75
CA GLU A 602 16.94 9.01 24.79
C GLU A 602 18.22 9.65 24.20
N GLU A 603 18.10 10.52 23.19
CA GLU A 603 19.25 11.15 22.52
C GLU A 603 19.31 12.68 22.68
N PHE A 604 18.33 13.42 22.15
CA PHE A 604 18.45 14.88 22.01
C PHE A 604 18.56 15.61 23.35
N THR A 605 17.68 15.27 24.30
CA THR A 605 17.58 15.96 25.59
C THR A 605 18.84 15.71 26.45
N PRO A 606 19.37 14.47 26.55
CA PRO A 606 20.66 14.22 27.24
C PRO A 606 21.87 14.91 26.61
N GLN A 607 21.91 15.05 25.28
CA GLN A 607 23.05 15.66 24.57
C GLN A 607 23.03 17.20 24.59
N SER A 608 21.85 17.81 24.40
CA SER A 608 21.68 19.26 24.27
C SER A 608 21.33 19.97 25.59
N GLY A 609 20.72 19.25 26.55
CA GLY A 609 20.07 19.85 27.71
C GLY A 609 18.74 20.57 27.42
N ILE A 610 18.27 20.56 26.17
CA ILE A 610 17.01 21.20 25.74
C ILE A 610 15.87 20.20 25.94
N ASN A 611 14.93 20.53 26.82
CA ASN A 611 13.72 19.73 27.02
C ASN A 611 12.70 20.04 25.93
N VAL A 612 12.34 19.05 25.11
CA VAL A 612 11.32 19.20 24.07
C VAL A 612 10.04 18.44 24.47
N LYS A 613 8.89 19.08 24.25
CA LYS A 613 7.56 18.49 24.43
C LYS A 613 6.84 18.51 23.08
N LEU A 614 6.56 17.32 22.53
CA LEU A 614 5.73 17.18 21.35
C LEU A 614 4.23 17.24 21.71
N SER A 615 3.43 17.81 20.81
CA SER A 615 1.97 17.81 20.88
C SER A 615 1.38 17.43 19.52
N ILE A 616 0.42 16.53 19.48
CA ILE A 616 -0.23 16.10 18.23
C ILE A 616 -1.18 17.20 17.75
N MET A 617 -1.07 17.55 16.48
CA MET A 617 -1.90 18.56 15.81
C MET A 617 -2.61 17.94 14.59
N PRO A 618 -3.80 17.33 14.75
CA PRO A 618 -4.51 16.66 13.64
C PRO A 618 -5.10 17.60 12.57
N ASP A 619 -5.04 18.92 12.79
CA ASP A 619 -5.60 19.93 11.88
C ASP A 619 -4.65 21.14 11.87
N GLU A 620 -3.98 21.31 10.74
CA GLU A 620 -2.94 22.32 10.54
C GLU A 620 -3.49 23.76 10.52
N ASN A 621 -4.78 23.95 10.22
CA ASN A 621 -5.42 25.26 10.22
C ASN A 621 -5.35 25.93 11.61
N LYS A 622 -5.15 25.14 12.67
CA LYS A 622 -4.92 25.63 14.04
C LYS A 622 -3.67 26.50 14.16
N LEU A 623 -2.66 26.35 13.30
CA LEU A 623 -1.48 27.22 13.32
C LEU A 623 -1.83 28.67 12.94
N VAL A 624 -2.68 28.85 11.93
CA VAL A 624 -3.14 30.18 11.49
C VAL A 624 -3.97 30.85 12.59
N LEU A 625 -4.87 30.10 13.24
CA LEU A 625 -5.66 30.59 14.37
C LEU A 625 -4.78 30.90 15.60
N ALA A 626 -3.89 29.99 15.98
CA ALA A 626 -3.02 30.13 17.15
C ALA A 626 -2.06 31.32 17.01
N ASN A 627 -1.57 31.59 15.80
CA ASN A 627 -0.81 32.80 15.51
C ASN A 627 -1.64 34.08 15.68
N ALA A 628 -2.91 34.08 15.25
CA ALA A 628 -3.81 35.23 15.43
C ALA A 628 -4.15 35.49 16.91
N THR A 629 -4.09 34.47 17.78
CA THR A 629 -4.34 34.59 19.22
C THR A 629 -3.08 34.73 20.07
N GLY A 630 -1.88 34.73 19.48
CA GLY A 630 -0.61 34.80 20.23
C GLY A 630 -0.30 33.53 21.06
N SER A 631 -0.88 32.39 20.68
CA SER A 631 -0.79 31.10 21.38
C SER A 631 -0.18 29.99 20.50
N GLN A 632 0.61 30.37 19.51
CA GLN A 632 1.33 29.45 18.63
C GLN A 632 2.40 28.62 19.39
N PRO A 633 2.77 27.43 18.89
CA PRO A 633 3.91 26.67 19.40
C PRO A 633 5.24 27.41 19.14
N ASP A 634 6.34 26.87 19.65
CA ASP A 634 7.67 27.39 19.34
C ASP A 634 8.14 26.95 17.94
N ALA A 635 7.85 25.69 17.59
CA ALA A 635 8.05 25.13 16.25
C ALA A 635 6.88 24.20 15.86
N ALA A 636 6.75 23.89 14.57
CA ALA A 636 5.87 22.83 14.08
C ALA A 636 6.59 21.90 13.10
N LEU A 637 6.16 20.64 13.07
CA LEU A 637 6.65 19.53 12.22
C LEU A 637 5.47 18.83 11.55
N GLY A 638 5.74 18.10 10.46
CA GLY A 638 4.77 17.34 9.67
C GLY A 638 3.83 18.19 8.83
N ILE A 639 4.07 19.51 8.72
CA ILE A 639 3.09 20.43 8.13
C ILE A 639 3.21 20.51 6.60
N SER A 640 2.06 20.58 5.94
CA SER A 640 1.91 20.70 4.49
C SER A 640 2.76 21.83 3.91
N SER A 641 3.52 21.53 2.84
CA SER A 641 4.61 22.39 2.34
C SER A 641 4.23 23.84 1.94
N TRP A 642 2.94 24.13 1.71
CA TRP A 642 2.46 25.47 1.40
C TRP A 642 2.19 26.37 2.62
N ILE A 643 2.04 25.80 3.83
CA ILE A 643 1.69 26.56 5.04
C ILE A 643 2.78 27.55 5.48
N PRO A 644 4.09 27.22 5.42
CA PRO A 644 5.16 28.17 5.76
C PRO A 644 5.06 29.48 4.97
N TYR A 645 4.71 29.45 3.68
CA TYR A 645 4.51 30.65 2.87
C TYR A 645 3.39 31.54 3.43
N ASP A 646 2.21 30.97 3.69
CA ASP A 646 1.05 31.72 4.19
C ASP A 646 1.31 32.34 5.57
N LEU A 647 2.16 31.72 6.39
CA LEU A 647 2.60 32.26 7.67
C LEU A 647 3.74 33.29 7.52
N ALA A 648 4.66 33.11 6.59
CA ALA A 648 5.74 34.05 6.29
C ALA A 648 5.21 35.40 5.77
N VAL A 649 4.24 35.37 4.83
CA VAL A 649 3.56 36.57 4.32
C VAL A 649 2.88 37.35 5.45
N ARG A 650 2.34 36.63 6.46
CA ARG A 650 1.73 37.20 7.68
C ARG A 650 2.72 37.60 8.77
N ASN A 651 4.03 37.53 8.50
CA ASN A 651 5.10 37.85 9.46
C ASN A 651 5.04 36.97 10.74
N ALA A 652 4.56 35.73 10.61
CA ALA A 652 4.36 34.77 11.70
C ALA A 652 5.52 33.77 11.87
N ALA A 653 6.32 33.58 10.82
CA ALA A 653 7.45 32.65 10.77
C ALA A 653 8.79 33.34 11.04
N VAL A 654 9.76 32.59 11.55
CA VAL A 654 11.17 33.01 11.66
C VAL A 654 11.87 32.79 10.31
N ASP A 655 12.62 33.79 9.85
CA ASP A 655 13.57 33.60 8.74
C ASP A 655 14.79 32.81 9.25
N LEU A 656 14.97 31.61 8.72
CA LEU A 656 16.02 30.67 9.09
C LEU A 656 17.39 31.10 8.56
N ARG A 657 17.45 31.95 7.52
CA ARG A 657 18.71 32.46 6.95
C ARG A 657 19.53 33.31 7.92
N LYS A 658 18.95 33.72 9.06
CA LYS A 658 19.65 34.47 10.10
C LYS A 658 20.64 33.61 10.89
N PHE A 659 20.43 32.30 10.99
CA PHE A 659 21.32 31.41 11.73
C PHE A 659 22.62 31.17 10.96
N ASP A 660 23.76 31.16 11.65
CA ASP A 660 25.08 31.20 11.02
C ASP A 660 25.49 29.87 10.34
N ASP A 661 24.86 28.76 10.73
CA ASP A 661 25.06 27.42 10.18
C ASP A 661 23.98 27.01 9.15
N TYR A 662 23.05 27.91 8.81
CA TYR A 662 21.94 27.65 7.87
C TYR A 662 22.38 26.95 6.57
N GLU A 663 23.41 27.45 5.89
CA GLU A 663 23.91 26.91 4.62
C GLU A 663 24.35 25.44 4.73
N GLN A 664 24.94 25.06 5.87
CA GLN A 664 25.39 23.68 6.12
C GLN A 664 24.20 22.75 6.35
N VAL A 665 23.17 23.24 7.04
CA VAL A 665 21.96 22.49 7.38
C VAL A 665 21.07 22.25 6.17
N VAL A 666 20.97 23.22 5.24
CA VAL A 666 20.08 23.08 4.07
C VAL A 666 20.70 22.35 2.88
N LYS A 667 22.03 22.17 2.87
CA LYS A 667 22.77 21.53 1.77
C LYS A 667 22.24 20.14 1.35
N PRO A 668 21.75 19.25 2.25
CA PRO A 668 21.25 17.94 1.85
C PRO A 668 19.85 17.93 1.20
N PHE A 669 19.13 19.05 1.16
CA PHE A 669 17.77 19.10 0.59
C PHE A 669 17.79 19.41 -0.92
N SER A 670 16.83 18.86 -1.67
CA SER A 670 16.63 19.22 -3.08
C SER A 670 16.31 20.72 -3.22
N LYS A 671 17.11 21.45 -4.02
CA LYS A 671 16.97 22.91 -4.23
C LYS A 671 15.54 23.31 -4.62
N GLY A 672 14.86 22.52 -5.46
CA GLY A 672 13.48 22.78 -5.87
C GLY A 672 12.42 22.52 -4.79
N ALA A 673 12.71 21.72 -3.76
CA ALA A 673 11.82 21.48 -2.62
C ALA A 673 11.81 22.65 -1.62
N MET A 674 12.82 23.53 -1.67
CA MET A 674 12.89 24.74 -0.83
C MET A 674 12.03 25.91 -1.35
N ILE A 675 11.59 25.87 -2.61
CA ILE A 675 10.83 26.94 -3.29
C ILE A 675 9.58 27.40 -2.50
N PRO A 676 8.71 26.54 -1.93
CA PRO A 676 7.50 26.97 -1.23
C PRO A 676 7.80 27.57 0.17
N PHE A 677 9.03 27.46 0.67
CA PHE A 677 9.43 28.04 1.97
C PHE A 677 10.08 29.43 1.83
N ALA A 678 10.32 29.87 0.59
CA ALA A 678 10.91 31.16 0.27
C ALA A 678 9.86 32.27 0.19
N TYR A 679 10.17 33.44 0.77
CA TYR A 679 9.34 34.63 0.65
C TYR A 679 10.19 35.91 0.79
N GLY A 680 10.15 36.79 -0.23
CA GLY A 680 11.07 37.91 -0.31
C GLY A 680 12.51 37.41 -0.38
N ASP A 681 13.37 37.87 0.52
CA ASP A 681 14.75 37.37 0.69
C ASP A 681 14.89 36.32 1.83
N GLY A 682 13.79 35.89 2.47
CA GLY A 682 13.83 34.95 3.60
C GLY A 682 13.46 33.51 3.24
N VAL A 683 13.89 32.56 4.08
CA VAL A 683 13.46 31.15 4.01
C VAL A 683 12.92 30.73 5.38
N TYR A 684 11.69 30.22 5.42
CA TYR A 684 10.88 30.17 6.64
C TYR A 684 10.57 28.75 7.17
N ALA A 685 11.05 27.71 6.47
CA ALA A 685 10.91 26.31 6.84
C ALA A 685 12.01 25.45 6.19
N LEU A 686 12.13 24.21 6.69
CA LEU A 686 12.89 23.11 6.08
C LEU A 686 11.91 22.03 5.60
N PRO A 687 12.14 21.36 4.46
CA PRO A 687 11.36 20.18 4.09
C PRO A 687 11.73 19.00 4.99
N GLU A 688 10.74 18.22 5.41
CA GLU A 688 10.88 17.13 6.39
C GLU A 688 10.75 15.77 5.72
N SER A 689 9.61 15.53 5.07
CA SER A 689 9.44 14.45 4.09
C SER A 689 9.33 15.01 2.68
N GLN A 690 9.64 14.19 1.69
CA GLN A 690 9.58 14.55 0.27
C GLN A 690 9.02 13.35 -0.49
N ASP A 691 7.93 13.51 -1.23
CA ASP A 691 7.42 12.47 -2.14
C ASP A 691 8.25 12.46 -3.45
N PHE A 692 7.95 11.56 -4.36
CA PHE A 692 8.54 11.54 -5.70
C PHE A 692 7.46 11.23 -6.73
N TRP A 693 7.61 11.74 -7.95
CA TRP A 693 6.80 11.28 -9.09
C TRP A 693 7.71 10.60 -10.09
N VAL A 694 7.54 9.28 -10.25
CA VAL A 694 8.39 8.41 -11.08
C VAL A 694 7.53 7.59 -12.04
N LEU A 695 8.17 7.08 -13.10
CA LEU A 695 7.53 6.23 -14.09
C LEU A 695 7.51 4.78 -13.59
N PHE A 696 6.35 4.26 -13.23
CA PHE A 696 6.13 2.84 -12.96
C PHE A 696 5.92 2.10 -14.27
N TYR A 697 6.54 0.93 -14.45
CA TYR A 697 6.31 0.08 -15.61
C TYR A 697 6.37 -1.42 -15.30
N ARG A 698 5.50 -2.17 -15.96
CA ARG A 698 5.47 -3.64 -16.00
C ARG A 698 6.54 -4.13 -16.96
N LYS A 699 7.71 -4.47 -16.40
CA LYS A 699 8.87 -4.95 -17.15
C LYS A 699 8.52 -6.21 -17.95
N ASP A 700 7.80 -7.14 -17.34
CA ASP A 700 7.35 -8.37 -17.98
C ASP A 700 6.47 -8.12 -19.22
N ILE A 701 5.60 -7.10 -19.19
CA ILE A 701 4.78 -6.69 -20.32
C ILE A 701 5.63 -5.97 -21.38
N LEU A 702 6.44 -4.99 -20.99
CA LEU A 702 7.28 -4.23 -21.93
C LEU A 702 8.30 -5.12 -22.67
N ASP A 703 8.99 -6.03 -21.96
CA ASP A 703 9.94 -6.98 -22.55
C ASP A 703 9.24 -7.90 -23.58
N ASN A 704 8.04 -8.40 -23.25
CA ASN A 704 7.24 -9.24 -24.15
C ASN A 704 6.76 -8.49 -25.41
N LEU A 705 6.38 -7.22 -25.27
CA LEU A 705 6.00 -6.35 -26.39
C LEU A 705 7.21 -5.78 -27.15
N LYS A 706 8.43 -6.00 -26.64
CA LYS A 706 9.69 -5.40 -27.15
C LYS A 706 9.65 -3.86 -27.15
N LEU A 707 8.93 -3.29 -26.18
CA LEU A 707 8.86 -1.85 -25.95
C LEU A 707 9.96 -1.43 -24.99
N SER A 708 10.73 -0.40 -25.35
CA SER A 708 11.65 0.26 -24.44
C SER A 708 10.91 1.08 -23.39
N VAL A 709 11.48 1.21 -22.19
CA VAL A 709 11.02 2.17 -21.20
C VAL A 709 11.15 3.59 -21.78
N PRO A 710 10.07 4.39 -21.85
CA PRO A 710 10.11 5.71 -22.47
C PRO A 710 10.95 6.69 -21.65
N ASN A 711 11.75 7.48 -22.35
CA ASN A 711 12.65 8.45 -21.74
C ASN A 711 12.06 9.86 -21.77
N THR A 712 11.24 10.14 -22.78
CA THR A 712 10.59 11.42 -23.06
C THR A 712 9.08 11.24 -23.29
N TRP A 713 8.33 12.35 -23.27
CA TRP A 713 6.92 12.35 -23.66
C TRP A 713 6.67 11.94 -25.12
N ASP A 714 7.62 12.21 -26.03
CA ASP A 714 7.54 11.72 -27.41
C ASP A 714 7.64 10.18 -27.46
N ASP A 715 8.49 9.57 -26.63
CA ASP A 715 8.57 8.10 -26.52
C ASP A 715 7.25 7.51 -25.99
N VAL A 716 6.61 8.18 -25.03
CA VAL A 716 5.27 7.80 -24.54
C VAL A 716 4.26 7.87 -25.69
N VAL A 717 4.16 8.99 -26.39
CA VAL A 717 3.24 9.14 -27.54
C VAL A 717 3.47 8.07 -28.60
N ASN A 718 4.73 7.75 -28.91
CA ASN A 718 5.09 6.73 -29.90
C ASN A 718 4.74 5.30 -29.46
N MET A 719 4.69 5.00 -28.15
CA MET A 719 4.34 3.65 -27.64
C MET A 719 2.82 3.43 -27.50
N LEU A 720 2.02 4.50 -27.40
CA LEU A 720 0.57 4.40 -27.19
C LEU A 720 -0.16 3.54 -28.23
N PRO A 721 0.10 3.61 -29.56
CA PRO A 721 -0.59 2.77 -30.53
C PRO A 721 -0.38 1.28 -30.29
N GLU A 722 0.83 0.88 -29.85
CA GLU A 722 1.20 -0.51 -29.59
C GLU A 722 0.48 -1.06 -28.36
N LEU A 723 0.34 -0.23 -27.31
CA LEU A 723 -0.43 -0.53 -26.10
C LEU A 723 -1.94 -0.57 -26.39
N GLN A 724 -2.50 0.48 -26.97
CA GLN A 724 -3.95 0.67 -27.18
C GLN A 724 -4.56 -0.38 -28.12
N ARG A 725 -3.79 -0.82 -29.13
CA ARG A 725 -4.10 -2.00 -29.97
C ARG A 725 -4.35 -3.27 -29.14
N LEU A 726 -3.64 -3.46 -28.03
CA LEU A 726 -3.87 -4.57 -27.08
C LEU A 726 -4.81 -4.19 -25.93
N GLY A 727 -5.31 -2.96 -25.93
CA GLY A 727 -6.14 -2.39 -24.87
C GLY A 727 -5.35 -1.84 -23.67
N MET A 728 -4.03 -1.96 -23.65
CA MET A 728 -3.24 -1.29 -22.63
C MET A 728 -3.17 0.22 -22.88
N ASN A 729 -2.94 1.03 -21.85
CA ASN A 729 -2.77 2.47 -22.00
C ASN A 729 -1.74 3.03 -21.00
N PHE A 730 -1.33 4.29 -21.19
CA PHE A 730 -0.49 5.01 -20.24
C PHE A 730 -1.35 5.69 -19.17
N TYR A 731 -0.93 5.67 -17.91
CA TYR A 731 -1.56 6.43 -16.83
C TYR A 731 -0.82 7.75 -16.55
N ASP A 732 -1.58 8.83 -16.51
CA ASP A 732 -1.13 10.14 -16.04
C ASP A 732 -1.91 10.57 -14.78
N PRO A 733 -1.24 11.18 -13.77
CA PRO A 733 -1.86 11.61 -12.52
C PRO A 733 -3.09 12.52 -12.66
N LEU A 734 -3.22 13.28 -13.75
CA LEU A 734 -4.42 14.11 -13.99
C LEU A 734 -5.71 13.27 -14.05
N ALA A 735 -5.62 11.99 -14.39
CA ALA A 735 -6.76 11.06 -14.40
C ALA A 735 -7.27 10.66 -13.00
N LEU A 736 -6.49 10.86 -11.94
CA LEU A 736 -6.94 10.69 -10.55
C LEU A 736 -7.90 11.81 -10.12
N TYR A 737 -7.73 13.00 -10.71
CA TYR A 737 -8.32 14.25 -10.26
C TYR A 737 -9.49 14.68 -11.17
N LYS A 738 -10.73 14.32 -10.82
CA LYS A 738 -11.89 14.59 -11.69
C LYS A 738 -12.07 16.06 -12.06
N GLY A 739 -12.39 16.92 -11.09
CA GLY A 739 -12.68 18.34 -11.33
C GLY A 739 -11.52 19.29 -11.04
N PHE A 740 -10.96 19.25 -9.83
CA PHE A 740 -9.86 20.12 -9.41
C PHE A 740 -8.51 19.46 -9.72
N LYS A 741 -7.72 20.06 -10.61
CA LYS A 741 -6.38 19.60 -10.99
C LYS A 741 -5.34 20.40 -10.19
N PRO A 742 -4.67 19.81 -9.18
CA PRO A 742 -3.74 20.55 -8.33
C PRO A 742 -2.49 21.01 -9.11
N LEU A 743 -1.75 21.98 -8.58
CA LEU A 743 -0.46 22.40 -9.13
C LEU A 743 0.53 21.21 -9.21
N GLY A 744 0.43 20.27 -8.27
CA GLY A 744 1.20 19.02 -8.28
C GLY A 744 1.12 18.25 -9.60
N ALA A 745 -0.08 18.15 -10.19
CA ALA A 745 -0.30 17.38 -11.43
C ALA A 745 -0.17 18.23 -12.72
N THR A 746 -0.30 19.56 -12.62
CA THR A 746 -0.31 20.45 -13.80
C THR A 746 1.03 21.13 -14.08
N THR A 747 1.85 21.36 -13.03
CA THR A 747 3.15 22.04 -13.18
C THR A 747 4.23 21.27 -13.94
N PRO A 748 4.29 19.91 -13.97
CA PRO A 748 5.25 19.20 -14.82
C PRO A 748 5.14 19.64 -16.28
N PHE A 749 3.92 19.73 -16.81
CA PHE A 749 3.68 20.16 -18.19
C PHE A 749 4.06 21.62 -18.45
N ILE A 750 4.03 22.49 -17.45
CA ILE A 750 4.43 23.89 -17.62
C ILE A 750 5.97 24.00 -17.55
N TYR A 751 6.59 23.48 -16.49
CA TYR A 751 8.03 23.61 -16.26
C TYR A 751 8.87 22.78 -17.24
N GLN A 752 8.45 21.57 -17.60
CA GLN A 752 9.16 20.76 -18.60
C GLN A 752 9.12 21.37 -20.00
N PHE A 753 8.23 22.31 -20.29
CA PHE A 753 8.17 23.04 -21.56
C PHE A 753 8.83 24.44 -21.47
N GLY A 754 9.48 24.75 -20.35
CA GLY A 754 10.15 26.05 -20.11
C GLY A 754 9.19 27.20 -19.80
N GLY A 755 7.94 26.90 -19.42
CA GLY A 755 6.95 27.88 -18.99
C GLY A 755 7.04 28.18 -17.50
N GLU A 756 6.40 29.27 -17.08
CA GLU A 756 6.36 29.71 -15.67
C GLU A 756 4.92 30.00 -15.23
N LEU A 757 4.64 29.84 -13.94
CA LEU A 757 3.31 30.13 -13.37
C LEU A 757 3.06 31.64 -13.19
N PHE A 758 4.12 32.41 -12.93
CA PHE A 758 4.09 33.81 -12.54
C PHE A 758 5.17 34.60 -13.28
N THR A 759 4.98 35.91 -13.42
CA THR A 759 6.03 36.84 -13.86
C THR A 759 7.10 37.00 -12.77
N ASP A 760 8.35 37.33 -13.13
CA ASP A 760 9.48 37.42 -12.19
C ASP A 760 9.21 38.36 -10.98
N ASP A 761 8.42 39.41 -11.19
CA ASP A 761 7.99 40.38 -10.18
C ASP A 761 6.87 39.87 -9.24
N GLY A 762 6.32 38.68 -9.52
CA GLY A 762 5.22 38.01 -8.81
C GLY A 762 3.86 38.68 -8.98
N MET A 763 3.76 39.76 -9.77
CA MET A 763 2.57 40.60 -9.83
C MET A 763 1.48 40.04 -10.75
N LYS A 764 1.79 39.09 -11.64
CA LYS A 764 0.85 38.48 -12.58
C LYS A 764 1.15 37.00 -12.79
N THR A 765 0.17 36.27 -13.31
CA THR A 765 0.38 34.92 -13.84
C THR A 765 1.04 34.96 -15.23
N ALA A 766 1.88 33.97 -15.53
CA ALA A 766 2.58 33.80 -16.81
C ALA A 766 2.12 32.56 -17.62
N ILE A 767 0.99 31.94 -17.24
CA ILE A 767 0.45 30.74 -17.90
C ILE A 767 0.05 30.92 -19.37
N ASN A 768 -0.05 32.16 -19.87
CA ASN A 768 -0.26 32.48 -21.30
C ASN A 768 1.02 32.79 -22.08
N SER A 769 2.21 32.62 -21.48
CA SER A 769 3.48 32.60 -22.22
C SER A 769 3.47 31.50 -23.29
N GLU A 770 4.25 31.67 -24.36
CA GLU A 770 4.28 30.67 -25.45
C GLU A 770 4.71 29.28 -24.96
N GLN A 771 5.63 29.25 -23.99
CA GLN A 771 6.15 28.05 -23.36
C GLN A 771 5.09 27.37 -22.49
N ALA A 772 4.44 28.12 -21.59
CA ALA A 772 3.37 27.58 -20.75
C ALA A 772 2.18 27.10 -21.60
N LEU A 773 1.80 27.84 -22.64
CA LEU A 773 0.70 27.44 -23.54
C LEU A 773 1.04 26.17 -24.35
N LYS A 774 2.30 25.96 -24.77
CA LYS A 774 2.73 24.69 -25.39
C LYS A 774 2.55 23.53 -24.41
N GLY A 775 3.00 23.71 -23.18
CA GLY A 775 2.84 22.73 -22.09
C GLY A 775 1.38 22.41 -21.79
N ILE A 776 0.55 23.44 -21.58
CA ILE A 776 -0.90 23.30 -21.34
C ILE A 776 -1.60 22.63 -22.53
N LYS A 777 -1.25 22.98 -23.76
CA LYS A 777 -1.80 22.31 -24.95
C LYS A 777 -1.44 20.83 -24.94
N PHE A 778 -0.17 20.48 -24.74
CA PHE A 778 0.27 19.08 -24.69
C PHE A 778 -0.44 18.29 -23.56
N MET A 779 -0.53 18.89 -22.37
CA MET A 779 -1.28 18.35 -21.23
C MET A 779 -2.73 17.99 -21.60
N THR A 780 -3.40 18.83 -22.39
CA THR A 780 -4.77 18.55 -22.87
C THR A 780 -4.83 17.60 -24.07
N ASP A 781 -3.82 17.64 -24.96
CA ASP A 781 -3.71 16.76 -26.13
C ASP A 781 -3.56 15.29 -25.70
N LEU A 782 -2.94 15.01 -24.54
CA LEU A 782 -2.87 13.67 -23.96
C LEU A 782 -4.26 13.00 -23.86
N PHE A 783 -5.27 13.76 -23.46
CA PHE A 783 -6.63 13.24 -23.25
C PHE A 783 -7.53 13.40 -24.48
N THR A 784 -7.32 14.44 -25.31
CA THR A 784 -8.19 14.76 -26.46
C THR A 784 -7.68 14.19 -27.79
N ILE A 785 -6.37 13.97 -27.96
CA ILE A 785 -5.74 13.47 -29.18
C ILE A 785 -5.14 12.08 -28.95
N TYR A 786 -4.36 11.91 -27.88
CA TYR A 786 -3.62 10.66 -27.61
C TYR A 786 -4.42 9.65 -26.78
N ASN A 787 -5.64 10.01 -26.38
CA ASN A 787 -6.64 9.11 -25.83
C ASN A 787 -6.21 8.42 -24.51
N LEU A 788 -5.52 9.15 -23.62
CA LEU A 788 -5.27 8.69 -22.25
C LEU A 788 -6.58 8.58 -21.45
N PRO A 789 -6.67 7.67 -20.46
CA PRO A 789 -7.87 7.51 -19.64
C PRO A 789 -8.15 8.75 -18.79
N GLN A 790 -9.39 9.24 -18.74
CA GLN A 790 -9.76 10.50 -18.06
C GLN A 790 -10.15 10.34 -16.57
N ASP A 791 -10.49 9.13 -16.12
CA ASP A 791 -10.92 8.83 -14.75
C ASP A 791 -10.33 7.48 -14.31
N VAL A 792 -9.27 7.54 -13.51
CA VAL A 792 -8.55 6.37 -12.97
C VAL A 792 -8.46 6.54 -11.44
N PRO A 793 -9.48 6.12 -10.68
CA PRO A 793 -9.54 6.34 -9.24
C PRO A 793 -8.52 5.50 -8.46
N ASN A 794 -7.95 4.45 -9.05
CA ASN A 794 -7.00 3.55 -8.40
C ASN A 794 -5.99 2.98 -9.42
N PHE A 795 -4.93 3.75 -9.72
CA PHE A 795 -3.89 3.31 -10.66
C PHE A 795 -3.21 2.00 -10.21
N TYR A 796 -2.95 1.84 -8.91
CA TYR A 796 -2.37 0.61 -8.33
C TYR A 796 -3.09 -0.66 -8.82
N GLN A 797 -4.42 -0.72 -8.77
CA GLN A 797 -5.15 -1.92 -9.23
C GLN A 797 -5.07 -2.12 -10.74
N HIS A 798 -5.12 -1.05 -11.54
CA HIS A 798 -4.98 -1.13 -13.00
C HIS A 798 -3.56 -1.51 -13.45
N PHE A 799 -2.54 -1.13 -12.67
CA PHE A 799 -1.15 -1.52 -12.90
C PHE A 799 -0.89 -2.97 -12.47
N ARG A 800 -1.43 -3.38 -11.32
CA ARG A 800 -1.38 -4.75 -10.79
C ARG A 800 -1.95 -5.76 -11.80
N SER A 801 -3.14 -5.47 -12.32
CA SER A 801 -3.80 -6.26 -13.37
C SER A 801 -3.20 -6.10 -14.79
N GLY A 802 -2.23 -5.20 -14.99
CA GLY A 802 -1.56 -5.00 -16.28
C GLY A 802 -2.35 -4.19 -17.33
N ILE A 803 -3.49 -3.61 -16.94
CA ILE A 803 -4.38 -2.79 -17.80
C ILE A 803 -3.70 -1.46 -18.16
N LEU A 804 -3.11 -0.81 -17.15
CA LEU A 804 -2.28 0.37 -17.29
C LEU A 804 -0.86 -0.06 -16.93
N PRO A 805 -0.16 -0.79 -17.82
CA PRO A 805 1.13 -1.41 -17.52
C PRO A 805 2.26 -0.38 -17.36
N ILE A 806 1.99 0.89 -17.59
CA ILE A 806 2.94 1.99 -17.50
C ILE A 806 2.24 3.30 -17.12
N GLY A 807 2.87 4.12 -16.29
CA GLY A 807 2.36 5.44 -15.92
C GLY A 807 3.15 6.11 -14.81
N ILE A 808 2.86 7.38 -14.57
CA ILE A 808 3.54 8.19 -13.54
C ILE A 808 2.75 8.11 -12.23
N SER A 809 3.42 7.84 -11.11
CA SER A 809 2.78 7.84 -9.79
C SER A 809 3.79 8.10 -8.66
N ASP A 810 3.34 7.92 -7.41
CA ASP A 810 3.95 8.44 -6.19
C ASP A 810 4.42 7.36 -5.20
N LEU A 811 4.90 7.79 -4.02
CA LEU A 811 5.24 6.93 -2.88
C LEU A 811 4.09 6.02 -2.45
N SER A 812 2.84 6.50 -2.52
CA SER A 812 1.66 5.72 -2.12
C SER A 812 1.48 4.51 -3.03
N THR A 813 1.56 4.70 -4.35
CA THR A 813 1.56 3.57 -5.30
C THR A 813 2.76 2.66 -5.11
N TYR A 814 3.96 3.19 -4.83
CA TYR A 814 5.14 2.36 -4.52
C TYR A 814 4.87 1.43 -3.32
N ILE A 815 4.43 1.98 -2.18
CA ILE A 815 4.14 1.21 -0.97
C ILE A 815 3.04 0.16 -1.22
N GLN A 816 1.96 0.54 -1.92
CA GLN A 816 0.89 -0.39 -2.28
C GLN A 816 1.40 -1.55 -3.15
N LEU A 817 2.22 -1.29 -4.17
CA LEU A 817 2.82 -2.35 -5.00
C LEU A 817 3.80 -3.24 -4.24
N LYS A 818 4.55 -2.70 -3.27
CA LYS A 818 5.50 -3.47 -2.46
C LYS A 818 4.82 -4.37 -1.42
N VAL A 819 3.74 -3.90 -0.80
CA VAL A 819 3.09 -4.58 0.33
C VAL A 819 1.85 -5.39 -0.08
N ALA A 820 1.01 -4.85 -0.97
CA ALA A 820 -0.30 -5.41 -1.29
C ALA A 820 -0.38 -6.13 -2.65
N ALA A 821 0.66 -6.05 -3.48
CA ALA A 821 0.79 -6.78 -4.75
C ALA A 821 1.99 -7.77 -4.75
N PRO A 822 2.03 -8.72 -3.78
CA PRO A 822 3.14 -9.65 -3.62
C PRO A 822 3.37 -10.54 -4.84
N GLU A 823 2.35 -10.77 -5.65
CA GLU A 823 2.42 -11.56 -6.87
C GLU A 823 3.26 -10.87 -7.95
N ILE A 824 3.03 -9.58 -8.26
CA ILE A 824 3.82 -8.87 -9.29
C ILE A 824 5.15 -8.31 -8.81
N ALA A 825 5.60 -8.58 -7.57
CA ALA A 825 6.76 -7.93 -6.96
C ALA A 825 8.09 -8.01 -7.77
N ASN A 826 8.26 -9.01 -8.64
CA ASN A 826 9.42 -9.17 -9.55
C ASN A 826 9.10 -8.86 -11.03
N SER A 827 7.90 -8.36 -11.33
CA SER A 827 7.37 -8.06 -12.66
C SER A 827 7.33 -6.57 -13.01
N TRP A 828 7.51 -5.67 -12.03
CA TRP A 828 7.55 -4.22 -12.25
C TRP A 828 8.87 -3.58 -11.80
N LYS A 829 9.10 -2.35 -12.27
CA LYS A 829 10.18 -1.46 -11.81
C LYS A 829 9.72 0.00 -11.91
N ILE A 830 10.52 0.89 -11.33
CA ILE A 830 10.43 2.34 -11.59
C ILE A 830 11.54 2.81 -12.56
N ALA A 831 11.31 3.97 -13.16
CA ALA A 831 12.24 4.73 -13.98
C ALA A 831 11.98 6.24 -13.78
N LEU A 832 12.86 7.08 -14.32
CA LEU A 832 12.69 8.53 -14.26
C LEU A 832 11.39 9.00 -14.91
N HIS A 833 10.80 10.07 -14.40
CA HIS A 833 9.63 10.72 -14.99
C HIS A 833 9.93 11.10 -16.45
N PRO A 834 9.07 10.79 -17.44
CA PRO A 834 9.30 11.20 -18.82
C PRO A 834 9.35 12.73 -18.89
N GLY A 835 10.31 13.26 -19.64
CA GLY A 835 10.51 14.71 -19.79
C GLY A 835 10.37 15.18 -21.23
N THR A 836 10.69 16.45 -21.49
CA THR A 836 10.87 16.95 -22.87
C THR A 836 12.36 17.11 -23.17
N MET A 837 12.76 16.92 -24.44
CA MET A 837 14.14 17.16 -24.85
C MET A 837 14.37 18.66 -25.08
N GLN A 838 15.29 19.26 -24.34
CA GLN A 838 15.74 20.65 -24.55
C GLN A 838 17.27 20.73 -24.46
N ASP A 839 17.90 21.32 -25.47
CA ASP A 839 19.36 21.54 -25.55
C ASP A 839 20.21 20.28 -25.23
N GLY A 840 19.74 19.11 -25.70
CA GLY A 840 20.39 17.81 -25.49
C GLY A 840 20.18 17.19 -24.11
N THR A 841 19.38 17.82 -23.25
CA THR A 841 19.03 17.33 -21.90
C THR A 841 17.52 17.08 -21.80
N VAL A 842 17.11 15.97 -21.18
CA VAL A 842 15.69 15.72 -20.92
C VAL A 842 15.26 16.46 -19.66
N GLN A 843 14.42 17.47 -19.82
CA GLN A 843 13.85 18.28 -18.73
C GLN A 843 12.72 17.48 -18.05
N ARG A 844 12.95 17.01 -16.82
CA ARG A 844 12.01 16.16 -16.05
C ARG A 844 11.37 16.87 -14.85
N TRP A 845 11.31 18.19 -14.88
CA TRP A 845 10.77 19.02 -13.81
C TRP A 845 9.43 18.46 -13.33
N SER A 846 9.38 18.10 -12.05
CA SER A 846 8.22 17.54 -11.40
C SER A 846 8.22 17.99 -9.95
N PRO A 847 7.06 18.28 -9.33
CA PRO A 847 7.01 18.54 -7.90
C PRO A 847 7.33 17.26 -7.11
N SER A 848 7.50 17.41 -5.80
CA SER A 848 7.71 16.34 -4.84
C SER A 848 6.74 16.38 -3.66
N GLY A 849 5.93 17.44 -3.49
CA GLY A 849 5.07 17.60 -2.33
C GLY A 849 5.85 17.44 -1.01
N GLY A 850 5.29 16.66 -0.08
CA GLY A 850 5.89 16.36 1.22
C GLY A 850 5.50 17.34 2.34
N THR A 851 6.11 17.12 3.51
CA THR A 851 5.88 17.91 4.73
C THR A 851 7.08 18.80 5.06
N SER A 852 6.92 19.66 6.06
CA SER A 852 7.91 20.67 6.44
C SER A 852 7.94 20.95 7.94
N ALA A 853 9.05 21.55 8.37
CA ALA A 853 9.33 21.99 9.72
C ALA A 853 9.57 23.51 9.76
N MET A 854 8.97 24.22 10.71
CA MET A 854 9.11 25.68 10.83
C MET A 854 9.21 26.18 12.27
N ILE A 855 9.80 27.37 12.45
CA ILE A 855 9.90 28.07 13.74
C ILE A 855 8.98 29.30 13.73
N PHE A 856 8.21 29.50 14.80
CA PHE A 856 7.28 30.62 14.92
C PHE A 856 7.94 31.85 15.54
N LYS A 857 7.68 33.03 14.95
CA LYS A 857 8.22 34.32 15.41
C LYS A 857 7.77 34.73 16.82
N GLY A 858 6.75 34.08 17.36
CA GLY A 858 6.28 34.26 18.73
C GLY A 858 7.09 33.50 19.79
N THR A 859 8.08 32.68 19.40
CA THR A 859 8.92 31.96 20.36
C THR A 859 9.88 32.90 21.11
N LYS A 860 10.31 32.45 22.29
CA LYS A 860 11.43 33.04 23.04
C LYS A 860 12.67 32.14 23.03
N GLN A 861 12.57 30.99 22.36
CA GLN A 861 13.55 29.90 22.33
C GLN A 861 13.97 29.68 20.86
N GLU A 862 14.30 30.75 20.14
CA GLU A 862 14.57 30.69 18.69
C GLU A 862 15.80 29.82 18.36
N GLN A 863 16.83 29.89 19.21
CA GLN A 863 18.06 29.12 19.03
C GLN A 863 17.84 27.65 19.37
N GLU A 864 17.15 27.37 20.49
CA GLU A 864 16.83 26.01 20.93
C GLU A 864 15.86 25.31 19.95
N ALA A 865 14.93 26.06 19.35
CA ALA A 865 14.08 25.58 18.27
C ALA A 865 14.88 25.23 17.01
N TRP A 866 15.89 26.03 16.68
CA TRP A 866 16.78 25.77 15.55
C TRP A 866 17.70 24.58 15.82
N ASP A 867 18.28 24.47 17.01
CA ASP A 867 19.11 23.34 17.43
C ASP A 867 18.32 22.02 17.42
N PHE A 868 17.05 22.06 17.82
CA PHE A 868 16.13 20.92 17.69
C PHE A 868 15.83 20.56 16.22
N LEU A 869 15.49 21.53 15.36
CA LEU A 869 15.26 21.27 13.93
C LEU A 869 16.49 20.70 13.24
N LYS A 870 17.70 21.20 13.56
CA LYS A 870 18.96 20.66 13.03
C LYS A 870 19.20 19.21 13.43
N TRP A 871 18.98 18.87 14.71
CA TRP A 871 19.11 17.49 15.17
C TRP A 871 18.09 16.59 14.46
N TRP A 872 16.81 16.98 14.48
CA TRP A 872 15.72 16.18 13.90
C TRP A 872 15.94 15.88 12.41
N MET A 873 16.38 16.87 11.64
CA MET A 873 16.62 16.75 10.19
C MET A 873 17.99 16.19 9.82
N SER A 874 18.85 15.91 10.81
CA SER A 874 20.20 15.40 10.54
C SER A 874 20.16 14.01 9.92
N THR A 875 21.14 13.71 9.06
CA THR A 875 21.24 12.44 8.32
C THR A 875 21.10 11.24 9.25
N LYS A 876 21.83 11.24 10.36
CA LYS A 876 21.80 10.17 11.36
C LYS A 876 20.40 9.95 11.93
N VAL A 877 19.74 11.00 12.40
CA VAL A 877 18.44 10.92 13.08
C VAL A 877 17.33 10.51 12.11
N GLN A 878 17.36 11.03 10.88
CA GLN A 878 16.41 10.67 9.83
C GLN A 878 16.54 9.20 9.40
N VAL A 879 17.76 8.68 9.29
CA VAL A 879 18.02 7.25 9.01
C VAL A 879 17.59 6.38 10.20
N GLU A 880 17.88 6.79 11.43
CA GLU A 880 17.50 6.06 12.64
C GLU A 880 15.97 5.98 12.78
N PHE A 881 15.27 7.10 12.56
CA PHE A 881 13.81 7.15 12.54
C PHE A 881 13.21 6.27 11.44
N ALA A 882 13.71 6.36 10.20
CA ALA A 882 13.25 5.54 9.08
C ALA A 882 13.38 4.03 9.33
N ASN A 883 14.47 3.61 9.97
CA ASN A 883 14.70 2.21 10.34
C ASN A 883 13.75 1.77 11.49
N MET A 884 13.62 2.58 12.54
CA MET A 884 12.71 2.27 13.66
C MET A 884 11.24 2.21 13.21
N GLU A 885 10.80 3.14 12.35
CA GLU A 885 9.42 3.22 11.89
C GLU A 885 9.03 1.95 11.09
N GLN A 886 9.85 1.54 10.12
CA GLN A 886 9.60 0.31 9.36
C GLN A 886 9.76 -0.95 10.20
N ALA A 887 10.71 -0.99 11.16
CA ALA A 887 10.92 -2.15 12.02
C ALA A 887 9.72 -2.40 12.95
N GLU A 888 9.25 -1.37 13.65
CA GLU A 888 8.18 -1.47 14.66
C GLU A 888 6.78 -1.52 14.04
N PHE A 889 6.55 -0.77 12.96
CA PHE A 889 5.21 -0.61 12.38
C PHE A 889 4.99 -1.43 11.09
N GLY A 890 6.06 -1.82 10.40
CA GLY A 890 6.06 -2.68 9.22
C GLY A 890 6.35 -1.94 7.91
N PRO A 891 6.46 -2.67 6.77
CA PRO A 891 6.90 -2.11 5.48
C PRO A 891 5.92 -1.12 4.83
N MET A 892 4.76 -0.84 5.44
CA MET A 892 3.89 0.27 5.03
C MET A 892 4.36 1.63 5.56
N PHE A 893 5.19 1.64 6.60
CA PHE A 893 5.66 2.85 7.27
C PHE A 893 7.04 3.27 6.75
N MET A 894 7.16 3.36 5.42
CA MET A 894 8.40 3.79 4.77
C MET A 894 8.56 5.31 4.91
N TRP A 895 9.44 5.75 5.81
CA TRP A 895 9.84 7.14 5.89
C TRP A 895 10.58 7.58 4.62
N ASN A 896 10.12 8.67 4.01
CA ASN A 896 10.72 9.26 2.81
C ASN A 896 11.28 10.65 3.16
N SER A 897 12.46 10.67 3.75
CA SER A 897 13.10 11.90 4.25
C SER A 897 13.43 12.87 3.11
N ALA A 898 13.20 14.16 3.33
CA ALA A 898 13.64 15.21 2.42
C ALA A 898 15.17 15.40 2.41
N ASN A 899 15.86 14.97 3.47
CA ASN A 899 17.32 14.97 3.51
C ASN A 899 17.83 13.85 2.56
N MET A 900 18.41 14.23 1.43
CA MET A 900 18.80 13.28 0.38
C MET A 900 20.01 12.41 0.79
N ASP A 901 20.86 12.87 1.71
CA ASP A 901 21.90 12.04 2.31
C ASP A 901 21.25 10.95 3.19
N ALA A 902 20.22 11.32 3.97
CA ALA A 902 19.46 10.37 4.79
C ALA A 902 18.69 9.35 3.94
N PHE A 903 18.08 9.81 2.84
CA PHE A 903 17.39 8.93 1.90
C PHE A 903 18.36 7.92 1.25
N ALA A 904 19.59 8.34 0.91
CA ALA A 904 20.62 7.45 0.36
C ALA A 904 21.06 6.33 1.33
N GLU A 905 21.01 6.59 2.64
CA GLU A 905 21.33 5.63 3.71
C GLU A 905 20.10 4.85 4.23
N SER A 906 18.88 5.24 3.85
CA SER A 906 17.62 4.63 4.31
C SER A 906 17.37 3.23 3.72
N PRO A 907 16.56 2.37 4.38
CA PRO A 907 16.35 0.96 4.00
C PRO A 907 15.43 0.79 2.77
N TRP A 908 15.90 1.22 1.60
CA TRP A 908 15.24 1.11 0.30
C TRP A 908 15.97 0.11 -0.62
N PRO A 909 15.27 -0.57 -1.54
CA PRO A 909 15.91 -1.37 -2.60
C PRO A 909 16.84 -0.49 -3.44
N GLU A 910 18.09 -0.92 -3.64
CA GLU A 910 19.15 -0.06 -4.17
C GLU A 910 18.84 0.51 -5.57
N GLU A 911 18.33 -0.30 -6.51
CA GLU A 911 17.97 0.17 -7.86
C GLU A 911 16.86 1.23 -7.86
N ASP A 912 15.85 1.06 -7.00
CA ASP A 912 14.74 2.00 -6.85
C ASP A 912 15.24 3.29 -6.19
N LYS A 913 16.04 3.17 -5.12
CA LYS A 913 16.67 4.29 -4.40
C LYS A 913 17.51 5.16 -5.33
N GLN A 914 18.33 4.56 -6.19
CA GLN A 914 19.13 5.31 -7.18
C GLN A 914 18.24 6.04 -8.21
N THR A 915 17.13 5.43 -8.62
CA THR A 915 16.16 6.08 -9.52
C THR A 915 15.50 7.29 -8.87
N ILE A 916 15.12 7.18 -7.60
CA ILE A 916 14.50 8.27 -6.82
C ILE A 916 15.52 9.39 -6.54
N LEU A 917 16.77 9.06 -6.20
CA LEU A 917 17.87 10.03 -6.04
C LEU A 917 18.24 10.77 -7.34
N GLU A 918 18.08 10.13 -8.49
CA GLU A 918 18.28 10.81 -9.78
C GLU A 918 17.07 11.69 -10.13
N GLN A 919 15.83 11.23 -9.84
CA GLN A 919 14.62 12.05 -10.00
C GLN A 919 14.59 13.25 -9.02
N SER A 920 15.18 13.14 -7.82
CA SER A 920 15.16 14.21 -6.81
C SER A 920 15.92 15.47 -7.25
N LYS A 921 16.85 15.34 -8.21
CA LYS A 921 17.56 16.45 -8.88
C LYS A 921 16.65 17.28 -9.79
N TRP A 922 15.55 16.68 -10.25
CA TRP A 922 14.53 17.28 -11.11
C TRP A 922 13.31 17.77 -10.34
N VAL A 923 13.39 17.79 -9.01
CA VAL A 923 12.33 18.36 -8.17
C VAL A 923 12.23 19.85 -8.41
N ARG A 924 11.00 20.32 -8.65
CA ARG A 924 10.64 21.73 -8.75
C ARG A 924 9.22 21.94 -8.25
N GLU A 925 9.11 22.41 -7.01
CA GLU A 925 7.82 22.81 -6.43
C GLU A 925 7.23 24.04 -7.10
N ALA A 926 5.92 24.20 -6.95
CA ALA A 926 5.21 25.37 -7.44
C ALA A 926 5.53 26.61 -6.58
N SER A 927 6.13 27.63 -7.18
CA SER A 927 6.33 28.94 -6.53
C SER A 927 4.99 29.52 -6.07
N ARG A 928 4.99 30.25 -4.95
CA ARG A 928 3.78 30.86 -4.36
C ARG A 928 3.87 32.39 -4.40
N VAL A 929 2.74 33.02 -4.72
CA VAL A 929 2.49 34.47 -4.62
C VAL A 929 1.12 34.69 -3.97
N PRO A 930 0.81 35.89 -3.43
CA PRO A 930 -0.53 36.18 -2.93
C PRO A 930 -1.58 36.01 -4.05
N GLY A 931 -2.56 35.12 -3.82
CA GLY A 931 -3.57 34.77 -4.83
C GLY A 931 -3.24 33.56 -5.71
N ALA A 932 -2.11 32.87 -5.51
CA ALA A 932 -1.70 31.70 -6.31
C ALA A 932 -2.74 30.57 -6.41
N TYR A 933 -3.58 30.39 -5.38
CA TYR A 933 -4.70 29.42 -5.39
C TYR A 933 -5.70 29.67 -6.55
N MET A 934 -5.78 30.91 -7.05
CA MET A 934 -6.61 31.24 -8.20
C MET A 934 -5.99 30.70 -9.49
N VAL A 935 -4.67 30.78 -9.67
CA VAL A 935 -3.98 30.20 -10.84
C VAL A 935 -4.19 28.69 -10.89
N GLU A 936 -4.06 28.01 -9.75
CA GLU A 936 -4.35 26.57 -9.61
C GLU A 936 -5.79 26.20 -10.01
N ARG A 937 -6.77 26.96 -9.51
CA ARG A 937 -8.18 26.77 -9.90
C ARG A 937 -8.43 27.06 -11.37
N GLU A 938 -7.84 28.12 -11.91
CA GLU A 938 -8.05 28.50 -13.32
C GLU A 938 -7.31 27.57 -14.29
N LEU A 939 -6.18 26.96 -13.91
CA LEU A 939 -5.56 25.84 -14.65
C LEU A 939 -6.46 24.60 -14.66
N SER A 940 -7.14 24.30 -13.54
CA SER A 940 -8.18 23.25 -13.50
C SER A 940 -9.32 23.55 -14.47
N ASN A 941 -9.79 24.80 -14.52
CA ASN A 941 -10.84 25.24 -15.44
C ASN A 941 -10.39 25.10 -16.90
N VAL A 942 -9.16 25.51 -17.25
CA VAL A 942 -8.59 25.31 -18.60
C VAL A 942 -8.61 23.84 -18.99
N PHE A 943 -8.11 22.96 -18.12
CA PHE A 943 -8.12 21.52 -18.41
C PHE A 943 -9.55 21.04 -18.68
N ASN A 944 -10.49 21.36 -17.79
CA ASN A 944 -11.85 20.85 -17.88
C ASN A 944 -12.56 21.35 -19.14
N SER A 945 -12.47 22.64 -19.46
CA SER A 945 -13.12 23.19 -20.66
C SER A 945 -12.52 22.68 -21.96
N VAL A 946 -11.20 22.45 -22.03
CA VAL A 946 -10.59 21.86 -23.23
C VAL A 946 -10.93 20.37 -23.36
N VAL A 947 -10.83 19.59 -22.27
CA VAL A 947 -10.92 18.12 -22.31
C VAL A 947 -12.37 17.61 -22.31
N PHE A 948 -13.29 18.29 -21.62
CA PHE A 948 -14.70 17.87 -21.53
C PHE A 948 -15.64 18.73 -22.40
N ASP A 949 -15.42 20.04 -22.51
CA ASP A 949 -16.29 20.93 -23.29
C ASP A 949 -15.81 21.15 -24.74
N GLY A 950 -14.55 20.78 -25.06
CA GLY A 950 -13.96 20.90 -26.39
C GLY A 950 -13.46 22.30 -26.75
N ASP A 951 -13.26 23.18 -25.76
CA ASP A 951 -12.83 24.57 -25.98
C ASP A 951 -11.42 24.69 -26.56
N ASN A 952 -11.15 25.83 -27.20
CA ASN A 952 -9.81 26.13 -27.70
C ASN A 952 -8.84 26.42 -26.54
N PRO A 953 -7.68 25.72 -26.45
CA PRO A 953 -6.73 25.91 -25.34
C PRO A 953 -6.25 27.35 -25.13
N ARG A 954 -6.06 28.12 -26.22
CA ARG A 954 -5.61 29.52 -26.11
C ARG A 954 -6.71 30.40 -25.49
N THR A 955 -7.93 30.31 -26.01
CA THR A 955 -9.07 31.08 -25.48
C THR A 955 -9.33 30.78 -24.01
N ALA A 956 -9.33 29.48 -23.64
CA ALA A 956 -9.52 29.05 -22.26
C ALA A 956 -8.43 29.62 -21.33
N VAL A 957 -7.16 29.60 -21.75
CA VAL A 957 -6.04 30.19 -21.00
C VAL A 957 -6.16 31.71 -20.88
N ASP A 958 -6.44 32.43 -21.96
CA ASP A 958 -6.53 33.90 -21.95
C ASP A 958 -7.66 34.40 -21.02
N ASP A 959 -8.83 33.76 -21.04
CA ASP A 959 -9.95 34.04 -20.13
C ASP A 959 -9.61 33.71 -18.66
N SER A 960 -8.88 32.62 -18.44
CA SER A 960 -8.37 32.23 -17.12
C SER A 960 -7.36 33.22 -16.56
N VAL A 961 -6.46 33.77 -17.39
CA VAL A 961 -5.49 34.81 -16.98
C VAL A 961 -6.18 36.08 -16.47
N ILE A 962 -7.31 36.48 -17.07
CA ILE A 962 -8.09 37.64 -16.60
C ILE A 962 -8.65 37.39 -15.19
N ARG A 963 -9.14 36.18 -14.90
CA ARG A 963 -9.68 35.81 -13.58
C ARG A 963 -8.58 35.65 -12.54
N ALA A 964 -7.46 35.03 -12.90
CA ALA A 964 -6.29 34.87 -12.06
C ALA A 964 -5.69 36.21 -11.63
N ASN A 965 -5.35 37.09 -12.60
CA ASN A 965 -4.73 38.38 -12.30
C ASN A 965 -5.63 39.27 -11.42
N ARG A 966 -6.96 39.22 -11.60
CA ARG A 966 -7.90 39.98 -10.74
C ARG A 966 -7.81 39.59 -9.26
N GLU A 967 -7.61 38.31 -8.95
CA GLU A 967 -7.45 37.87 -7.56
C GLU A 967 -6.03 38.12 -7.04
N ILE A 968 -4.99 38.01 -7.90
CA ILE A 968 -3.62 38.40 -7.56
C ILE A 968 -3.59 39.90 -7.20
N ASP A 969 -4.11 40.79 -8.05
CA ASP A 969 -4.19 42.25 -7.78
C ASP A 969 -4.86 42.53 -6.41
N LYS A 970 -6.02 41.89 -6.17
CA LYS A 970 -6.77 42.00 -4.91
C LYS A 970 -5.98 41.50 -3.70
N LYS A 971 -5.24 40.41 -3.81
CA LYS A 971 -4.39 39.90 -2.72
C LYS A 971 -3.12 40.72 -2.53
N MET A 972 -2.54 41.25 -3.60
CA MET A 972 -1.43 42.20 -3.53
C MET A 972 -1.84 43.51 -2.84
N GLU A 973 -3.08 43.99 -3.02
CA GLU A 973 -3.63 45.09 -2.22
C GLU A 973 -3.85 44.69 -0.74
N GLU A 974 -4.43 43.51 -0.48
CA GLU A 974 -4.67 42.98 0.88
C GLU A 974 -3.40 42.87 1.73
N PHE A 975 -2.29 42.43 1.12
CA PHE A 975 -0.98 42.31 1.78
C PHE A 975 -0.07 43.55 1.58
N GLY A 976 -0.58 44.63 0.99
CA GLY A 976 0.11 45.93 0.91
C GLY A 976 1.26 46.02 -0.10
N PHE A 977 1.34 45.11 -1.07
CA PHE A 977 2.23 45.21 -2.23
C PHE A 977 1.74 46.24 -3.25
N ILE A 978 0.42 46.37 -3.41
CA ILE A 978 -0.24 47.41 -4.20
C ILE A 978 -0.95 48.40 -3.27
N LYS A 979 -0.89 49.69 -3.62
CA LYS A 979 -1.66 50.75 -2.98
C LYS A 979 -2.20 51.70 -4.04
N ASN A 980 -3.52 51.86 -4.09
CA ASN A 980 -4.22 52.68 -5.10
C ASN A 980 -3.85 52.27 -6.54
N GLY A 981 -3.82 50.97 -6.85
CA GLY A 981 -3.44 50.45 -8.17
C GLY A 981 -1.99 50.68 -8.59
N LYS A 982 -1.07 50.97 -7.65
CA LYS A 982 0.38 51.05 -7.91
C LYS A 982 1.16 50.13 -6.98
N GLN A 983 2.14 49.42 -7.53
CA GLN A 983 3.13 48.67 -6.75
C GLN A 983 3.91 49.62 -5.84
N VAL A 984 4.04 49.25 -4.56
CA VAL A 984 4.76 49.98 -3.51
C VAL A 984 5.78 49.11 -2.76
N LYS A 985 5.79 47.80 -3.02
CA LYS A 985 6.73 46.81 -2.50
C LYS A 985 6.88 45.70 -3.53
N ASP A 986 8.08 45.16 -3.68
CA ASP A 986 8.38 44.08 -4.62
C ASP A 986 8.02 42.70 -4.02
N ASN A 987 7.66 41.75 -4.90
CA ASN A 987 7.35 40.36 -4.54
C ASN A 987 8.09 39.37 -5.48
N PRO A 988 9.43 39.34 -5.48
CA PRO A 988 10.19 38.48 -6.40
C PRO A 988 9.79 37.02 -6.24
N VAL A 989 9.53 36.34 -7.36
CA VAL A 989 9.16 34.92 -7.35
C VAL A 989 10.40 34.07 -7.04
N PRO A 990 10.35 33.15 -6.05
CA PRO A 990 11.45 32.25 -5.80
C PRO A 990 11.64 31.29 -6.98
N THR A 991 12.85 31.29 -7.55
CA THR A 991 13.29 30.36 -8.59
C THR A 991 14.34 29.41 -8.03
N ILE A 992 14.60 28.29 -8.71
CA ILE A 992 15.67 27.36 -8.30
C ILE A 992 17.04 28.06 -8.24
N ASN A 993 17.32 29.01 -9.14
CA ASN A 993 18.54 29.83 -9.15
C ASN A 993 18.60 30.84 -7.98
N THR A 994 17.44 31.27 -7.48
CA THR A 994 17.33 32.15 -6.32
C THR A 994 17.64 31.36 -5.04
N ILE A 995 17.03 30.18 -4.89
CA ILE A 995 17.36 29.24 -3.80
C ILE A 995 18.84 28.89 -3.83
N ASP A 996 19.40 28.56 -5.00
CA ASP A 996 20.79 28.12 -5.13
C ASP A 996 21.79 29.14 -4.55
N LYS A 997 21.62 30.41 -4.91
CA LYS A 997 22.41 31.51 -4.36
C LYS A 997 22.31 31.64 -2.84
N TRP A 998 21.17 31.26 -2.25
CA TRP A 998 20.95 31.31 -0.81
C TRP A 998 21.43 30.06 -0.06
N VAL A 999 21.77 28.99 -0.78
CA VAL A 999 22.47 27.79 -0.26
C VAL A 999 24.00 27.95 -0.41
N GLU A 1000 24.46 28.63 -1.47
CA GLU A 1000 25.89 28.72 -1.80
C GLU A 1000 26.62 29.97 -1.25
N LYS A 1001 25.92 31.06 -0.87
CA LYS A 1001 26.55 32.33 -0.40
C LYS A 1001 25.73 33.20 0.56
N ARG A 1002 26.39 33.64 1.64
CA ARG A 1002 26.24 34.97 2.28
C ARG A 1002 27.19 35.99 1.65
#